data_AF-A0A2G5D8M1-F1
#
_entry.id   AF-A0A2G5D8M1-F1
#
_cell.length_a   1.000
_cell.length_b   1.000
_cell.length_c   1.000
_cell.angle_alpha   90.00
_cell.angle_beta   90.00
_cell.angle_gamma   90.00
#
_symmetry.space_group_name_H-M   'P 1'
#
loop_
_entity.id
_entity.type
_entity.pdbx_description
1 polymer ?
#
loop_
_entity_poly.entity_id
_entity_poly.type
_entity_poly.pdbx_seq_one_letter_code
_entity_poly.pdbx_strand_id
1 'polypeptide(L)'
;MMRLFSPRKTTLLFVIRDKTKTPLEHLEPVLREDIQKIWDSVPKPRDHTNTLLSEFFNVEVVALSSYEEKEEQFKEQVAGLRQRFFHSIAPGGLAGDRRGVVPASAFSFSAQQIWKVIRENKDLDLPAHKVMVATVRCEEIANEKFSHLTLDEDWLAVEASVQNGLVSGFGKKLSTIIQKYLSEYDIEAFYFDEEVRNAKRQQLELKALQHVQPAHQAMLGHLRSRALEHFKKGLEDSLKRGEKFAASVRNCTQSCISEFDQGCADVAVQQANWDATKVREKLRRDIEAHAASVCGEKLSELQTNFEKKLTEALVLPIESLLDASGRDTWASIRKLLRRETETALAEFSTALSGFELDQAAFDKKVRDLRQFARNVVEKKAKEEAGKVLIRMKDRFATVFSHDNDSMPRVWNANVDIKQITKDARAASLKHLSVMAALRLDDKPDKIENVLFSSLMDGTVSSPVSQESNIGTTADPLASNTWEEVSPKDVLITPVQCKFLWRQFKAETEYLVSQAISAQEAHKQSNNWLPPPWCILLLILLGFNEFMAVLKSPLYLMAGFVILVFVAAMWYQLRSSGIFRNGILAGILLIISRFLPTLMNLLMRLAELAQGNPTPEPPTAPTFLTSQSFRSQTQNLVPRTESIPDSAVSSVASSDGDVECTSPMLTRRHTFRVGEEDLT
;
A
#
# COMPACT_ATOMS: atom_id res chain seq x y z
N MET A 1 -52.72 -43.79 -25.22
CA MET A 1 -53.98 -43.87 -24.46
C MET A 1 -55.02 -44.55 -25.35
N MET A 2 -55.41 -45.78 -25.05
CA MET A 2 -56.17 -46.63 -25.99
C MET A 2 -57.63 -46.14 -26.17
N ARG A 3 -57.95 -45.59 -27.35
CA ARG A 3 -59.33 -45.19 -27.74
C ARG A 3 -60.21 -46.36 -28.22
N LEU A 4 -59.76 -47.60 -28.05
CA LEU A 4 -60.34 -48.79 -28.68
C LEU A 4 -61.64 -49.27 -28.02
N PHE A 5 -61.84 -49.01 -26.72
CA PHE A 5 -62.94 -49.56 -25.93
C PHE A 5 -64.20 -48.69 -25.96
N SER A 6 -64.76 -48.47 -27.15
CA SER A 6 -66.17 -48.08 -27.28
C SER A 6 -67.05 -49.30 -27.01
N PRO A 7 -68.03 -49.26 -26.08
CA PRO A 7 -68.83 -50.44 -25.73
C PRO A 7 -69.74 -50.86 -26.90
N ARG A 8 -69.29 -51.87 -27.65
CA ARG A 8 -69.97 -52.49 -28.80
C ARG A 8 -69.60 -53.97 -28.83
N LYS A 9 -70.54 -54.88 -28.52
CA LYS A 9 -70.25 -56.31 -28.54
C LYS A 9 -69.96 -56.80 -29.96
N THR A 10 -68.75 -57.30 -30.20
CA THR A 10 -68.34 -57.85 -31.50
C THR A 10 -68.38 -59.38 -31.46
N THR A 11 -68.96 -60.02 -32.48
CA THR A 11 -69.01 -61.49 -32.53
C THR A 11 -67.67 -62.05 -33.02
N LEU A 12 -66.98 -62.81 -32.17
CA LEU A 12 -65.82 -63.60 -32.53
C LEU A 12 -66.28 -65.01 -32.89
N LEU A 13 -66.45 -65.26 -34.19
CA LEU A 13 -66.83 -66.56 -34.72
C LEU A 13 -65.59 -67.40 -35.03
N PHE A 14 -65.34 -68.42 -34.21
CA PHE A 14 -64.28 -69.40 -34.42
C PHE A 14 -64.83 -70.57 -35.25
N VAL A 15 -64.35 -70.68 -36.49
CA VAL A 15 -64.69 -71.81 -37.37
C VAL A 15 -63.57 -72.84 -37.32
N ILE A 16 -63.74 -73.85 -36.47
CA ILE A 16 -62.83 -75.02 -36.41
C ILE A 16 -62.97 -75.78 -37.73
N ARG A 17 -61.86 -75.92 -38.44
CA ARG A 17 -61.80 -76.68 -39.70
C ARG A 17 -61.44 -78.13 -39.45
N ASP A 18 -61.87 -78.97 -40.38
CA ASP A 18 -61.41 -80.35 -40.59
C ASP A 18 -61.52 -81.21 -39.31
N LYS A 19 -62.68 -81.07 -38.65
CA LYS A 19 -63.02 -81.65 -37.35
C LYS A 19 -62.79 -83.17 -37.31
N THR A 20 -61.90 -83.58 -36.41
CA THR A 20 -61.55 -84.98 -36.14
C THR A 20 -62.59 -85.66 -35.22
N LYS A 21 -62.21 -86.75 -34.54
CA LYS A 21 -63.12 -87.53 -33.67
C LYS A 21 -63.54 -86.80 -32.38
N THR A 22 -62.89 -85.70 -32.00
CA THR A 22 -63.18 -84.98 -30.75
C THR A 22 -64.54 -84.25 -30.81
N PRO A 23 -65.43 -84.43 -29.82
CA PRO A 23 -66.68 -83.68 -29.74
C PRO A 23 -66.46 -82.17 -29.61
N LEU A 24 -67.38 -81.36 -30.16
CA LEU A 24 -67.30 -79.90 -30.06
C LEU A 24 -67.44 -79.43 -28.59
N GLU A 25 -68.28 -80.12 -27.82
CA GLU A 25 -68.51 -79.94 -26.38
C GLU A 25 -67.22 -79.91 -25.54
N HIS A 26 -66.13 -80.53 -26.02
CA HIS A 26 -64.84 -80.56 -25.34
C HIS A 26 -63.86 -79.51 -25.87
N LEU A 27 -63.98 -79.11 -27.15
CA LEU A 27 -63.11 -78.12 -27.79
C LEU A 27 -63.57 -76.68 -27.51
N GLU A 28 -64.88 -76.46 -27.49
CA GLU A 28 -65.47 -75.14 -27.22
C GLU A 28 -65.09 -74.56 -25.84
N PRO A 29 -65.21 -75.28 -24.69
CA PRO A 29 -64.84 -74.71 -23.40
C PRO A 29 -63.34 -74.38 -23.31
N VAL A 30 -62.46 -75.21 -23.89
CA VAL A 30 -61.01 -74.97 -23.92
C VAL A 30 -60.69 -73.69 -24.71
N LEU A 31 -61.27 -73.53 -25.91
CA LEU A 31 -61.11 -72.31 -26.70
C LEU A 31 -61.64 -71.07 -25.95
N ARG A 32 -62.80 -71.18 -25.28
CA ARG A 32 -63.35 -70.09 -24.46
C ARG A 32 -62.43 -69.72 -23.29
N GLU A 33 -61.83 -70.71 -22.63
CA GLU A 33 -60.87 -70.51 -21.54
C GLU A 33 -59.58 -69.83 -22.03
N ASP A 34 -59.04 -70.26 -23.18
CA ASP A 34 -57.81 -69.69 -23.73
C ASP A 34 -58.00 -68.25 -24.25
N ILE A 35 -59.16 -67.92 -24.83
CA ILE A 35 -59.51 -66.53 -25.18
C ILE A 35 -59.64 -65.67 -23.91
N GLN A 36 -60.16 -66.22 -22.81
CA GLN A 36 -60.23 -65.51 -21.52
C GLN A 36 -58.83 -65.28 -20.92
N LYS A 37 -57.92 -66.28 -20.97
CA LYS A 37 -56.51 -66.11 -20.58
C LYS A 37 -55.82 -65.00 -21.39
N ILE A 38 -56.05 -64.97 -22.71
CA ILE A 38 -55.53 -63.89 -23.57
C ILE A 38 -56.09 -62.54 -23.12
N TRP A 39 -57.40 -62.42 -22.92
CA TRP A 39 -58.04 -61.17 -22.45
C TRP A 39 -57.48 -60.67 -21.12
N ASP A 40 -57.18 -61.57 -20.17
CA ASP A 40 -56.67 -61.18 -18.86
C ASP A 40 -55.15 -60.95 -18.82
N SER A 41 -54.40 -61.44 -19.81
CA SER A 41 -52.98 -61.13 -20.00
C SER A 41 -52.72 -59.75 -20.63
N VAL A 42 -53.70 -59.16 -21.32
CA VAL A 42 -53.57 -57.86 -22.01
C VAL A 42 -53.65 -56.71 -20.99
N PRO A 43 -52.74 -55.71 -21.06
CA PRO A 43 -52.78 -54.55 -20.16
C PRO A 43 -53.99 -53.65 -20.43
N LYS A 44 -55.00 -53.72 -19.57
CA LYS A 44 -56.25 -52.94 -19.65
C LYS A 44 -56.05 -51.51 -19.06
N PRO A 45 -56.69 -50.46 -19.63
CA PRO A 45 -56.76 -49.15 -18.99
C PRO A 45 -57.42 -49.20 -17.59
N ARG A 46 -57.11 -48.25 -16.70
CA ARG A 46 -57.60 -48.22 -15.31
C ARG A 46 -59.12 -48.42 -15.22
N ASP A 47 -59.87 -47.72 -16.06
CA ASP A 47 -61.34 -47.73 -16.10
C ASP A 47 -61.94 -49.06 -16.60
N HIS A 48 -61.10 -49.97 -17.10
CA HIS A 48 -61.47 -51.28 -17.65
C HIS A 48 -60.67 -52.44 -17.04
N THR A 49 -59.98 -52.23 -15.91
CA THR A 49 -59.12 -53.26 -15.27
C THR A 49 -59.90 -54.55 -14.99
N ASN A 50 -61.17 -54.44 -14.58
CA ASN A 50 -62.01 -55.55 -14.15
C ASN A 50 -63.09 -55.96 -15.17
N THR A 51 -63.06 -55.47 -16.41
CA THR A 51 -64.10 -55.78 -17.41
C THR A 51 -63.95 -57.19 -17.96
N LEU A 52 -65.09 -57.87 -18.13
CA LEU A 52 -65.16 -59.25 -18.61
C LEU A 52 -65.12 -59.27 -20.15
N LEU A 53 -64.53 -60.33 -20.72
CA LEU A 53 -64.50 -60.56 -22.18
C LEU A 53 -65.91 -60.44 -22.80
N SER A 54 -66.91 -60.99 -22.09
CA SER A 54 -68.31 -61.01 -22.49
C SER A 54 -68.99 -59.64 -22.55
N GLU A 55 -68.36 -58.57 -22.04
CA GLU A 55 -68.85 -57.19 -22.17
C GLU A 55 -68.51 -56.57 -23.53
N PHE A 56 -67.41 -57.02 -24.16
CA PHE A 56 -66.91 -56.53 -25.45
C PHE A 56 -67.06 -57.54 -26.61
N PHE A 57 -67.16 -58.84 -26.32
CA PHE A 57 -67.19 -59.87 -27.35
C PHE A 57 -68.24 -60.96 -27.08
N ASN A 58 -68.93 -61.36 -28.15
CA ASN A 58 -69.73 -62.58 -28.18
C ASN A 58 -68.87 -63.68 -28.80
N VAL A 59 -68.42 -64.67 -28.02
CA VAL A 59 -67.63 -65.79 -28.56
C VAL A 59 -68.57 -66.89 -29.04
N GLU A 60 -68.46 -67.23 -30.31
CA GLU A 60 -69.23 -68.26 -31.03
C GLU A 60 -68.27 -69.30 -31.60
N VAL A 61 -68.55 -70.59 -31.43
CA VAL A 61 -67.70 -71.67 -31.95
C VAL A 61 -68.52 -72.59 -32.85
N VAL A 62 -68.01 -72.86 -34.05
CA VAL A 62 -68.63 -73.77 -35.03
C VAL A 62 -67.54 -74.69 -35.56
N ALA A 63 -67.82 -75.98 -35.69
CA ALA A 63 -66.88 -76.94 -36.25
C ALA A 63 -67.40 -77.53 -37.56
N LEU A 64 -66.55 -77.54 -38.59
CA LEU A 64 -66.80 -78.11 -39.90
C LEU A 64 -65.98 -79.39 -40.08
N SER A 65 -66.57 -80.45 -40.64
CA SER A 65 -65.89 -81.69 -41.02
C SER A 65 -64.78 -81.44 -42.07
N SER A 66 -63.88 -82.41 -42.28
CA SER A 66 -62.95 -82.35 -43.42
C SER A 66 -63.72 -82.37 -44.74
N TYR A 67 -63.41 -81.42 -45.64
CA TYR A 67 -64.00 -81.37 -46.98
C TYR A 67 -63.60 -82.59 -47.82
N GLU A 68 -62.33 -83.01 -47.72
CA GLU A 68 -61.76 -84.10 -48.52
C GLU A 68 -62.28 -85.47 -48.06
N GLU A 69 -62.50 -85.67 -46.75
CA GLU A 69 -63.05 -86.93 -46.23
C GLU A 69 -64.58 -87.01 -46.30
N LYS A 70 -65.28 -85.88 -46.13
CA LYS A 70 -66.72 -85.83 -45.80
C LYS A 70 -67.43 -84.64 -46.46
N GLU A 71 -67.20 -84.47 -47.75
CA GLU A 71 -67.68 -83.37 -48.59
C GLU A 71 -69.15 -82.99 -48.32
N GLU A 72 -70.09 -83.95 -48.33
CA GLU A 72 -71.52 -83.68 -48.13
C GLU A 72 -71.85 -83.17 -46.72
N GLN A 73 -71.19 -83.71 -45.68
CA GLN A 73 -71.38 -83.21 -44.30
C GLN A 73 -70.80 -81.80 -44.15
N PHE A 74 -69.68 -81.49 -44.80
CA PHE A 74 -69.15 -80.13 -44.84
C PHE A 74 -70.12 -79.18 -45.56
N LYS A 75 -70.66 -79.56 -46.72
CA LYS A 75 -71.66 -78.76 -47.47
C LYS A 75 -72.90 -78.48 -46.61
N GLU A 76 -73.42 -79.48 -45.91
CA GLU A 76 -74.56 -79.35 -45.00
C GLU A 76 -74.25 -78.38 -43.83
N GLN A 77 -73.11 -78.56 -43.16
CA GLN A 77 -72.70 -77.72 -42.04
C GLN A 77 -72.43 -76.26 -42.48
N VAL A 78 -71.83 -76.06 -43.65
CA VAL A 78 -71.65 -74.73 -44.26
C VAL A 78 -72.98 -74.11 -44.68
N ALA A 79 -73.95 -74.89 -45.16
CA ALA A 79 -75.31 -74.41 -45.42
C ALA A 79 -76.00 -73.98 -44.11
N GLY A 80 -75.87 -74.74 -43.03
CA GLY A 80 -76.34 -74.37 -41.70
C GLY A 80 -75.70 -73.07 -41.19
N LEU A 81 -74.38 -72.94 -41.28
CA LEU A 81 -73.66 -71.71 -40.91
C LEU A 81 -74.11 -70.52 -41.77
N ARG A 82 -74.26 -70.70 -43.08
CA ARG A 82 -74.81 -69.71 -44.01
C ARG A 82 -76.20 -69.23 -43.56
N GLN A 83 -77.08 -70.13 -43.11
CA GLN A 83 -78.41 -69.73 -42.61
C GLN A 83 -78.32 -68.84 -41.37
N ARG A 84 -77.32 -69.01 -40.49
CA ARG A 84 -77.07 -68.11 -39.34
C ARG A 84 -76.62 -66.70 -39.76
N PHE A 85 -76.02 -66.54 -40.94
CA PHE A 85 -75.70 -65.23 -41.52
C PHE A 85 -76.93 -64.54 -42.13
N PHE A 86 -77.77 -65.28 -42.88
CA PHE A 86 -79.02 -64.72 -43.41
C PHE A 86 -79.99 -64.29 -42.30
N HIS A 87 -80.11 -65.09 -41.24
CA HIS A 87 -80.94 -64.79 -40.06
C HIS A 87 -80.14 -64.10 -38.95
N SER A 88 -79.06 -63.37 -39.28
CA SER A 88 -78.10 -62.84 -38.31
C SER A 88 -78.66 -61.89 -37.25
N ILE A 89 -79.83 -61.28 -37.47
CA ILE A 89 -80.50 -60.35 -36.54
C ILE A 89 -81.53 -61.08 -35.65
N ALA A 90 -81.89 -62.33 -35.96
CA ALA A 90 -82.81 -63.13 -35.15
C ALA A 90 -82.12 -63.66 -33.87
N PRO A 91 -82.88 -64.09 -32.85
CA PRO A 91 -82.31 -64.80 -31.69
C PRO A 91 -81.49 -66.03 -32.13
N GLY A 92 -80.24 -66.12 -31.70
CA GLY A 92 -79.27 -67.15 -32.16
C GLY A 92 -78.51 -66.82 -33.45
N GLY A 93 -78.81 -65.70 -34.09
CA GLY A 93 -78.07 -65.13 -35.21
C GLY A 93 -76.69 -64.57 -34.80
N LEU A 94 -75.83 -64.33 -35.80
CA LEU A 94 -74.43 -63.98 -35.59
C LEU A 94 -74.14 -62.47 -35.39
N ALA A 95 -75.14 -61.59 -35.48
CA ALA A 95 -74.90 -60.15 -35.37
C ALA A 95 -74.54 -59.72 -33.94
N GLY A 96 -73.47 -58.91 -33.83
CA GLY A 96 -73.10 -58.23 -32.58
C GLY A 96 -74.01 -57.03 -32.26
N ASP A 97 -73.58 -56.21 -31.31
CA ASP A 97 -74.31 -55.01 -30.89
C ASP A 97 -74.44 -53.98 -32.02
N ARG A 98 -75.68 -53.53 -32.25
CA ARG A 98 -76.05 -52.62 -33.33
C ARG A 98 -75.98 -51.14 -32.94
N ARG A 99 -75.61 -50.80 -31.69
CA ARG A 99 -75.40 -49.42 -31.19
C ARG A 99 -74.32 -48.61 -31.92
N GLY A 100 -73.68 -49.17 -32.93
CA GLY A 100 -72.55 -48.57 -33.65
C GLY A 100 -72.52 -48.76 -35.17
N VAL A 101 -73.63 -49.18 -35.80
CA VAL A 101 -73.67 -49.45 -37.24
C VAL A 101 -73.38 -48.18 -38.06
N VAL A 102 -72.36 -48.24 -38.90
CA VAL A 102 -72.00 -47.17 -39.84
C VAL A 102 -72.75 -47.40 -41.17
N PRO A 103 -73.39 -46.38 -41.77
CA PRO A 103 -73.97 -46.50 -43.12
C PRO A 103 -72.91 -46.91 -44.15
N ALA A 104 -73.30 -47.73 -45.14
CA ALA A 104 -72.36 -48.25 -46.15
C ALA A 104 -71.58 -47.14 -46.89
N SER A 105 -72.21 -45.98 -47.13
CA SER A 105 -71.58 -44.79 -47.72
C SER A 105 -70.48 -44.15 -46.86
N ALA A 106 -70.51 -44.33 -45.53
CA ALA A 106 -69.53 -43.80 -44.59
C ALA A 106 -68.49 -44.85 -44.14
N PHE A 107 -68.66 -46.12 -44.51
CA PHE A 107 -67.75 -47.21 -44.12
C PHE A 107 -66.32 -47.00 -44.60
N SER A 108 -66.12 -46.53 -45.84
CA SER A 108 -64.80 -46.26 -46.42
C SER A 108 -64.01 -45.22 -45.62
N PHE A 109 -64.66 -44.10 -45.26
CA PHE A 109 -64.06 -43.07 -44.41
C PHE A 109 -63.75 -43.60 -43.00
N SER A 110 -64.68 -44.35 -42.39
CA SER A 110 -64.47 -44.96 -41.08
C SER A 110 -63.27 -45.93 -41.08
N ALA A 111 -63.15 -46.78 -42.09
CA ALA A 111 -62.03 -47.69 -42.27
C ALA A 111 -60.69 -46.96 -42.47
N GLN A 112 -60.67 -45.86 -43.23
CA GLN A 112 -59.48 -45.02 -43.39
C GLN A 112 -59.02 -44.40 -42.07
N GLN A 113 -59.94 -43.90 -41.23
CA GLN A 113 -59.58 -43.34 -39.92
C GLN A 113 -59.08 -44.43 -38.96
N ILE A 114 -59.71 -45.61 -38.94
CA ILE A 114 -59.24 -46.76 -38.15
C ILE A 114 -57.82 -47.17 -38.59
N TRP A 115 -57.59 -47.28 -39.89
CA TRP A 115 -56.28 -47.65 -40.44
C TRP A 115 -55.20 -46.60 -40.17
N LYS A 116 -55.54 -45.31 -40.20
CA LYS A 116 -54.65 -44.23 -39.78
C LYS A 116 -54.24 -44.39 -38.31
N VAL A 117 -55.21 -44.61 -37.41
CA VAL A 117 -54.95 -44.80 -35.97
C VAL A 117 -54.11 -46.05 -35.70
N ILE A 118 -54.29 -47.13 -36.46
CA ILE A 118 -53.44 -48.34 -36.37
C ILE A 118 -52.00 -48.03 -36.81
N ARG A 119 -51.83 -47.37 -37.97
CA ARG A 119 -50.51 -47.04 -38.53
C ARG A 119 -49.69 -46.06 -37.67
N GLU A 120 -50.36 -45.11 -37.02
CA GLU A 120 -49.72 -44.08 -36.19
C GLU A 120 -49.47 -44.55 -34.74
N ASN A 121 -49.84 -45.78 -34.38
CA ASN A 121 -49.70 -46.27 -33.02
C ASN A 121 -48.35 -46.93 -32.74
N LYS A 122 -47.49 -46.22 -31.99
CA LYS A 122 -46.19 -46.74 -31.51
C LYS A 122 -46.30 -47.99 -30.64
N ASP A 123 -47.44 -48.23 -29.98
CA ASP A 123 -47.64 -49.45 -29.17
C ASP A 123 -47.72 -50.73 -30.05
N LEU A 124 -47.83 -50.58 -31.38
CA LEU A 124 -47.79 -51.67 -32.37
C LEU A 124 -46.46 -51.75 -33.14
N ASP A 125 -45.55 -50.80 -32.92
CA ASP A 125 -44.21 -50.74 -33.53
C ASP A 125 -43.26 -51.68 -32.78
N LEU A 126 -43.56 -52.98 -32.82
CA LEU A 126 -42.80 -54.02 -32.15
C LEU A 126 -41.50 -54.28 -32.93
N PRO A 127 -40.31 -53.95 -32.40
CA PRO A 127 -39.06 -54.20 -33.08
C PRO A 127 -38.88 -55.71 -33.29
N ALA A 128 -38.36 -56.11 -34.45
CA ALA A 128 -38.08 -57.50 -34.74
C ALA A 128 -37.23 -58.13 -33.62
N HIS A 129 -37.56 -59.35 -33.19
CA HIS A 129 -36.97 -60.00 -32.01
C HIS A 129 -35.42 -59.97 -32.00
N LYS A 130 -34.78 -60.06 -33.18
CA LYS A 130 -33.33 -59.87 -33.37
C LYS A 130 -32.83 -58.51 -32.81
N VAL A 131 -33.50 -57.42 -33.14
CA VAL A 131 -33.15 -56.04 -32.73
C VAL A 131 -33.37 -55.86 -31.23
N MET A 132 -34.46 -56.42 -30.68
CA MET A 132 -34.73 -56.39 -29.23
C MET A 132 -33.63 -57.12 -28.44
N VAL A 133 -33.27 -58.34 -28.83
CA VAL A 133 -32.19 -59.12 -28.19
C VAL A 133 -30.83 -58.44 -28.36
N ALA A 134 -30.54 -57.91 -29.56
CA ALA A 134 -29.33 -57.13 -29.80
C ALA A 134 -29.26 -55.90 -28.87
N THR A 135 -30.37 -55.20 -28.65
CA THR A 135 -30.39 -53.98 -27.83
C THR A 135 -30.01 -54.26 -26.38
N VAL A 136 -30.54 -55.35 -25.81
CA VAL A 136 -30.20 -55.77 -24.45
C VAL A 136 -28.74 -56.24 -24.37
N ARG A 137 -28.31 -57.15 -25.26
CA ARG A 137 -26.93 -57.68 -25.21
C ARG A 137 -25.86 -56.62 -25.48
N CYS A 138 -26.07 -55.75 -26.46
CA CYS A 138 -25.15 -54.65 -26.75
C CYS A 138 -25.11 -53.60 -25.63
N GLU A 139 -26.13 -53.51 -24.76
CA GLU A 139 -26.13 -52.67 -23.56
C GLU A 139 -25.43 -53.35 -22.37
N GLU A 140 -25.66 -54.64 -22.16
CA GLU A 140 -24.94 -55.44 -21.14
C GLU A 140 -23.43 -55.40 -21.38
N ILE A 141 -22.97 -55.74 -22.60
CA ILE A 141 -21.55 -55.71 -22.99
C ILE A 141 -20.97 -54.29 -22.80
N ALA A 142 -21.69 -53.24 -23.22
CA ALA A 142 -21.23 -51.86 -23.05
C ALA A 142 -21.06 -51.46 -21.58
N ASN A 143 -22.00 -51.86 -20.71
CA ASN A 143 -21.93 -51.57 -19.28
C ASN A 143 -20.83 -52.41 -18.59
N GLU A 144 -20.58 -53.64 -19.04
CA GLU A 144 -19.47 -54.45 -18.56
C GLU A 144 -18.12 -53.82 -18.90
N LYS A 145 -17.85 -53.50 -20.18
CA LYS A 145 -16.55 -52.90 -20.57
C LYS A 145 -16.33 -51.53 -19.94
N PHE A 146 -17.39 -50.74 -19.73
CA PHE A 146 -17.30 -49.50 -18.94
C PHE A 146 -16.95 -49.75 -17.46
N SER A 147 -17.51 -50.81 -16.85
CA SER A 147 -17.20 -51.18 -15.47
C SER A 147 -15.76 -51.69 -15.34
N HIS A 148 -15.27 -52.45 -16.31
CA HIS A 148 -13.87 -52.87 -16.36
C HIS A 148 -12.91 -51.67 -16.57
N LEU A 149 -13.23 -50.72 -17.46
CA LEU A 149 -12.47 -49.48 -17.63
C LEU A 149 -12.37 -48.67 -16.32
N THR A 150 -13.47 -48.61 -15.55
CA THR A 150 -13.52 -47.89 -14.26
C THR A 150 -12.66 -48.56 -13.17
N LEU A 151 -12.30 -49.83 -13.34
CA LEU A 151 -11.51 -50.65 -12.41
C LEU A 151 -10.12 -51.03 -12.95
N ASP A 152 -9.74 -50.50 -14.10
CA ASP A 152 -8.48 -50.81 -14.79
C ASP A 152 -7.27 -50.22 -14.05
N GLU A 153 -6.25 -51.03 -13.79
CA GLU A 153 -5.08 -50.61 -13.01
C GLU A 153 -4.24 -49.53 -13.72
N ASP A 154 -4.15 -49.54 -15.06
CA ASP A 154 -3.45 -48.49 -15.82
C ASP A 154 -4.24 -47.17 -15.76
N TRP A 155 -5.57 -47.20 -15.82
CA TRP A 155 -6.42 -46.01 -15.63
C TRP A 155 -6.27 -45.44 -14.23
N LEU A 156 -6.42 -46.25 -13.19
CA LEU A 156 -6.32 -45.81 -11.79
C LEU A 156 -4.92 -45.28 -11.46
N ALA A 157 -3.86 -45.89 -12.02
CA ALA A 157 -2.50 -45.38 -11.90
C ALA A 157 -2.30 -44.03 -12.62
N VAL A 158 -2.93 -43.83 -13.78
CA VAL A 158 -2.93 -42.53 -14.48
C VAL A 158 -3.70 -41.47 -13.70
N GLU A 159 -4.90 -41.76 -13.20
CA GLU A 159 -5.71 -40.82 -12.41
C GLU A 159 -4.98 -40.40 -11.12
N ALA A 160 -4.46 -41.36 -10.35
CA ALA A 160 -3.67 -41.07 -9.15
C ALA A 160 -2.40 -40.26 -9.46
N SER A 161 -1.77 -40.51 -10.61
CA SER A 161 -0.60 -39.72 -11.06
C SER A 161 -0.98 -38.29 -11.43
N VAL A 162 -2.16 -38.06 -12.03
CA VAL A 162 -2.67 -36.73 -12.39
C VAL A 162 -2.90 -35.87 -11.14
N GLN A 163 -3.47 -36.43 -10.07
CA GLN A 163 -3.70 -35.69 -8.82
C GLN A 163 -2.39 -35.17 -8.18
N ASN A 164 -1.28 -35.87 -8.42
CA ASN A 164 0.05 -35.48 -7.96
C ASN A 164 0.80 -34.54 -8.94
N GLY A 165 0.33 -34.41 -10.19
CA GLY A 165 0.85 -33.44 -11.15
C GLY A 165 0.84 -33.91 -12.61
N LEU A 166 1.90 -33.51 -13.34
CA LEU A 166 1.96 -33.64 -14.81
C LEU A 166 2.59 -34.98 -15.21
N VAL A 167 1.78 -35.88 -15.77
CA VAL A 167 2.22 -37.19 -16.31
C VAL A 167 2.48 -37.09 -17.81
N SER A 168 3.68 -37.51 -18.24
CA SER A 168 4.09 -37.55 -19.64
C SER A 168 3.37 -38.68 -20.41
N GLY A 169 2.98 -38.38 -21.64
CA GLY A 169 2.22 -39.26 -22.53
C GLY A 169 0.75 -39.41 -22.15
N PHE A 170 0.18 -38.51 -21.34
CA PHE A 170 -1.19 -38.63 -20.80
C PHE A 170 -2.23 -38.96 -21.88
N GLY A 171 -2.29 -38.13 -22.92
CA GLY A 171 -3.27 -38.27 -24.01
C GLY A 171 -3.12 -39.60 -24.74
N LYS A 172 -1.87 -40.07 -24.95
CA LYS A 172 -1.57 -41.36 -25.59
C LYS A 172 -1.99 -42.54 -24.71
N LYS A 173 -1.59 -42.56 -23.44
CA LYS A 173 -1.96 -43.62 -22.48
C LYS A 173 -3.47 -43.75 -22.38
N LEU A 174 -4.16 -42.63 -22.17
CA LEU A 174 -5.62 -42.58 -22.07
C LEU A 174 -6.30 -43.01 -23.38
N SER A 175 -5.78 -42.60 -24.54
CA SER A 175 -6.29 -43.06 -25.84
C SER A 175 -6.14 -44.58 -26.01
N THR A 176 -5.03 -45.18 -25.56
CA THR A 176 -4.79 -46.63 -25.60
C THR A 176 -5.76 -47.39 -24.68
N ILE A 177 -5.98 -46.92 -23.45
CA ILE A 177 -6.92 -47.54 -22.50
C ILE A 177 -8.35 -47.49 -23.04
N ILE A 178 -8.80 -46.34 -23.57
CA ILE A 178 -10.13 -46.22 -24.19
C ILE A 178 -10.22 -47.14 -25.42
N GLN A 179 -9.17 -47.19 -26.26
CA GLN A 179 -9.17 -48.01 -27.47
C GLN A 179 -9.20 -49.51 -27.18
N LYS A 180 -8.53 -49.97 -26.11
CA LYS A 180 -8.62 -51.35 -25.60
C LYS A 180 -10.08 -51.75 -25.37
N TYR A 181 -10.80 -51.02 -24.51
CA TYR A 181 -12.18 -51.35 -24.16
C TYR A 181 -13.18 -51.17 -25.32
N LEU A 182 -12.97 -50.20 -26.21
CA LEU A 182 -13.75 -50.10 -27.44
C LEU A 182 -13.50 -51.28 -28.39
N SER A 183 -12.26 -51.78 -28.50
CA SER A 183 -11.95 -52.95 -29.34
C SER A 183 -12.48 -54.26 -28.75
N GLU A 184 -12.45 -54.42 -27.42
CA GLU A 184 -13.10 -55.55 -26.74
C GLU A 184 -14.62 -55.55 -26.99
N TYR A 185 -15.25 -54.36 -26.93
CA TYR A 185 -16.65 -54.19 -27.30
C TYR A 185 -16.91 -54.57 -28.77
N ASP A 186 -16.11 -54.06 -29.71
CA ASP A 186 -16.28 -54.29 -31.15
C ASP A 186 -16.15 -55.77 -31.54
N ILE A 187 -15.31 -56.53 -30.82
CA ILE A 187 -15.16 -57.99 -30.99
C ILE A 187 -16.39 -58.74 -30.48
N GLU A 188 -16.86 -58.42 -29.27
CA GLU A 188 -17.96 -59.17 -28.63
C GLU A 188 -19.34 -58.80 -29.22
N ALA A 189 -19.52 -57.54 -29.62
CA ALA A 189 -20.75 -57.06 -30.23
C ALA A 189 -20.89 -57.41 -31.73
N PHE A 190 -19.86 -58.02 -32.34
CA PHE A 190 -19.76 -58.24 -33.80
C PHE A 190 -20.98 -58.93 -34.42
N TYR A 191 -21.54 -59.94 -33.75
CA TYR A 191 -22.63 -60.78 -34.28
C TYR A 191 -24.03 -60.16 -34.18
N PHE A 192 -24.18 -59.02 -33.49
CA PHE A 192 -25.47 -58.36 -33.31
C PHE A 192 -25.82 -57.41 -34.46
N ASP A 193 -26.97 -56.75 -34.33
CA ASP A 193 -27.47 -55.82 -35.34
C ASP A 193 -26.59 -54.56 -35.44
N GLU A 194 -26.37 -54.08 -36.67
CA GLU A 194 -25.36 -53.05 -36.96
C GLU A 194 -25.75 -51.68 -36.43
N GLU A 195 -27.01 -51.27 -36.60
CA GLU A 195 -27.48 -49.98 -36.07
C GLU A 195 -27.42 -49.97 -34.54
N VAL A 196 -27.76 -51.10 -33.92
CA VAL A 196 -27.78 -51.29 -32.47
C VAL A 196 -26.36 -51.27 -31.88
N ARG A 197 -25.43 -52.07 -32.42
CA ARG A 197 -24.03 -52.11 -31.91
C ARG A 197 -23.35 -50.76 -32.09
N ASN A 198 -23.56 -50.07 -33.22
CA ASN A 198 -22.94 -48.78 -33.48
C ASN A 198 -23.49 -47.69 -32.54
N ALA A 199 -24.80 -47.68 -32.26
CA ALA A 199 -25.40 -46.76 -31.29
C ALA A 199 -24.92 -47.03 -29.85
N LYS A 200 -24.86 -48.30 -29.43
CA LYS A 200 -24.38 -48.68 -28.08
C LYS A 200 -22.87 -48.47 -27.91
N ARG A 201 -22.07 -48.64 -28.97
CA ARG A 201 -20.65 -48.27 -29.01
C ARG A 201 -20.45 -46.77 -28.77
N GLN A 202 -21.20 -45.91 -29.46
CA GLN A 202 -21.16 -44.46 -29.23
C GLN A 202 -21.59 -44.09 -27.81
N GLN A 203 -22.57 -44.80 -27.24
CA GLN A 203 -22.99 -44.62 -25.85
C GLN A 203 -21.88 -45.02 -24.84
N LEU A 204 -21.12 -46.09 -25.11
CA LEU A 204 -19.94 -46.50 -24.34
C LEU A 204 -18.81 -45.44 -24.45
N GLU A 205 -18.49 -45.00 -25.66
CA GLU A 205 -17.45 -44.00 -25.93
C GLU A 205 -17.75 -42.67 -25.21
N LEU A 206 -19.01 -42.20 -25.27
CA LEU A 206 -19.44 -41.01 -24.53
C LEU A 206 -19.39 -41.19 -23.00
N LYS A 207 -19.78 -42.36 -22.46
CA LYS A 207 -19.65 -42.65 -21.02
C LYS A 207 -18.19 -42.65 -20.57
N ALA A 208 -17.31 -43.32 -21.31
CA ALA A 208 -15.88 -43.36 -21.03
C ALA A 208 -15.28 -41.96 -21.02
N LEU A 209 -15.54 -41.17 -22.07
CA LEU A 209 -15.07 -39.78 -22.18
C LEU A 209 -15.60 -38.87 -21.06
N GLN A 210 -16.84 -39.05 -20.61
CA GLN A 210 -17.38 -38.33 -19.45
C GLN A 210 -16.68 -38.70 -18.15
N HIS A 211 -16.38 -39.99 -17.93
CA HIS A 211 -15.67 -40.46 -16.73
C HIS A 211 -14.23 -39.93 -16.66
N VAL A 212 -13.51 -39.92 -17.79
CA VAL A 212 -12.09 -39.52 -17.83
C VAL A 212 -11.87 -37.99 -17.97
N GLN A 213 -12.94 -37.23 -18.22
CA GLN A 213 -12.90 -35.78 -18.40
C GLN A 213 -12.30 -35.00 -17.21
N PRO A 214 -12.57 -35.33 -15.93
CA PRO A 214 -12.01 -34.60 -14.78
C PRO A 214 -10.49 -34.68 -14.71
N ALA A 215 -9.89 -35.85 -15.00
CA ALA A 215 -8.44 -36.01 -15.05
C ALA A 215 -7.80 -35.17 -16.17
N HIS A 216 -8.43 -35.13 -17.35
CA HIS A 216 -7.98 -34.24 -18.44
C HIS A 216 -8.07 -32.75 -18.04
N GLN A 217 -9.13 -32.33 -17.34
CA GLN A 217 -9.24 -30.95 -16.83
C GLN A 217 -8.19 -30.64 -15.76
N ALA A 218 -7.89 -31.57 -14.86
CA ALA A 218 -6.82 -31.43 -13.86
C ALA A 218 -5.44 -31.30 -14.55
N MET A 219 -5.13 -32.16 -15.52
CA MET A 219 -3.91 -32.12 -16.32
C MET A 219 -3.70 -30.76 -17.02
N LEU A 220 -4.73 -30.22 -17.69
CA LEU A 220 -4.69 -28.87 -18.25
C LEU A 220 -4.54 -27.78 -17.17
N GLY A 221 -5.12 -27.99 -15.98
CA GLY A 221 -4.94 -27.15 -14.81
C GLY A 221 -3.50 -27.09 -14.33
N HIS A 222 -2.81 -28.23 -14.23
CA HIS A 222 -1.40 -28.30 -13.87
C HIS A 222 -0.50 -27.70 -14.96
N LEU A 223 -0.80 -27.89 -16.26
CA LEU A 223 -0.06 -27.26 -17.36
C LEU A 223 -0.12 -25.73 -17.27
N ARG A 224 -1.33 -25.17 -17.08
CA ARG A 224 -1.52 -23.73 -16.86
C ARG A 224 -0.71 -23.22 -15.67
N SER A 225 -0.72 -23.96 -14.56
CA SER A 225 0.03 -23.57 -13.34
C SER A 225 1.54 -23.62 -13.56
N ARG A 226 2.08 -24.67 -14.22
CA ARG A 226 3.51 -24.73 -14.58
C ARG A 226 3.91 -23.56 -15.47
N ALA A 227 3.17 -23.34 -16.55
CA ALA A 227 3.45 -22.29 -17.53
C ALA A 227 3.43 -20.90 -16.86
N LEU A 228 2.44 -20.63 -15.99
CA LEU A 228 2.36 -19.36 -15.25
C LEU A 228 3.52 -19.17 -14.25
N GLU A 229 3.94 -20.22 -13.53
CA GLU A 229 5.12 -20.15 -12.65
C GLU A 229 6.43 -19.96 -13.43
N HIS A 230 6.54 -20.55 -14.63
CA HIS A 230 7.67 -20.29 -15.53
C HIS A 230 7.65 -18.86 -16.06
N PHE A 231 6.48 -18.30 -16.40
CA PHE A 231 6.34 -16.89 -16.77
C PHE A 231 6.81 -15.95 -15.64
N LYS A 232 6.38 -16.18 -14.39
CA LYS A 232 6.82 -15.37 -13.23
C LYS A 232 8.33 -15.32 -13.09
N LYS A 233 8.96 -16.50 -13.03
CA LYS A 233 10.42 -16.65 -12.85
C LYS A 233 11.19 -16.07 -14.03
N GLY A 234 10.74 -16.35 -15.26
CA GLY A 234 11.32 -15.80 -16.48
C GLY A 234 11.26 -14.27 -16.51
N LEU A 235 10.13 -13.67 -16.12
CA LEU A 235 9.97 -12.23 -16.03
C LEU A 235 10.88 -11.64 -14.95
N GLU A 236 10.86 -12.18 -13.73
CA GLU A 236 11.76 -11.75 -12.66
C GLU A 236 13.23 -11.76 -13.09
N ASP A 237 13.71 -12.86 -13.67
CA ASP A 237 15.11 -13.02 -14.05
C ASP A 237 15.48 -12.14 -15.25
N SER A 238 14.55 -11.88 -16.18
CA SER A 238 14.71 -10.87 -17.22
C SER A 238 14.86 -9.46 -16.66
N LEU A 239 14.09 -9.09 -15.62
CA LEU A 239 14.21 -7.80 -14.96
C LEU A 239 15.51 -7.70 -14.15
N LYS A 240 15.98 -8.79 -13.51
CA LYS A 240 17.30 -8.87 -12.86
C LYS A 240 18.46 -8.70 -13.86
N ARG A 241 18.28 -9.09 -15.13
CA ARG A 241 19.24 -8.83 -16.24
C ARG A 241 19.19 -7.41 -16.81
N GLY A 242 18.27 -6.55 -16.38
CA GLY A 242 18.13 -5.18 -16.86
C GLY A 242 17.49 -5.06 -18.26
N GLU A 243 16.75 -6.07 -18.69
CA GLU A 243 16.02 -6.02 -19.97
C GLU A 243 14.83 -5.03 -19.93
N LYS A 244 14.41 -4.53 -21.10
CA LYS A 244 13.25 -3.64 -21.21
C LYS A 244 11.96 -4.39 -20.88
N PHE A 245 11.23 -3.92 -19.87
CA PHE A 245 10.00 -4.54 -19.33
C PHE A 245 9.04 -5.09 -20.41
N ALA A 246 8.63 -4.26 -21.38
CA ALA A 246 7.68 -4.67 -22.43
C ALA A 246 8.27 -5.70 -23.42
N ALA A 247 9.60 -5.73 -23.61
CA ALA A 247 10.25 -6.79 -24.38
C ALA A 247 10.30 -8.11 -23.60
N SER A 248 10.69 -8.07 -22.32
CA SER A 248 10.69 -9.23 -21.43
C SER A 248 9.30 -9.85 -21.26
N VAL A 249 8.27 -9.04 -21.00
CA VAL A 249 6.89 -9.53 -20.91
C VAL A 249 6.46 -10.23 -22.20
N ARG A 250 6.72 -9.66 -23.40
CA ARG A 250 6.38 -10.33 -24.68
C ARG A 250 7.15 -11.63 -24.87
N ASN A 251 8.45 -11.64 -24.64
CA ASN A 251 9.30 -12.83 -24.80
C ASN A 251 8.87 -13.95 -23.84
N CYS A 252 8.69 -13.64 -22.55
CA CYS A 252 8.22 -14.60 -21.55
C CYS A 252 6.79 -15.08 -21.84
N THR A 253 5.89 -14.20 -22.32
CA THR A 253 4.53 -14.59 -22.73
C THR A 253 4.55 -15.55 -23.91
N GLN A 254 5.36 -15.27 -24.93
CA GLN A 254 5.48 -16.13 -26.11
C GLN A 254 6.09 -17.50 -25.74
N SER A 255 7.11 -17.53 -24.89
CA SER A 255 7.72 -18.77 -24.39
C SER A 255 6.73 -19.58 -23.55
N CYS A 256 6.01 -18.94 -22.63
CA CYS A 256 4.99 -19.55 -21.77
C CYS A 256 3.82 -20.14 -22.57
N ILE A 257 3.31 -19.41 -23.57
CA ILE A 257 2.25 -19.88 -24.46
C ILE A 257 2.76 -21.05 -25.32
N SER A 258 3.99 -20.98 -25.84
CA SER A 258 4.58 -22.09 -26.61
C SER A 258 4.79 -23.36 -25.77
N GLU A 259 5.18 -23.23 -24.50
CA GLU A 259 5.29 -24.37 -23.57
C GLU A 259 3.91 -24.98 -23.29
N PHE A 260 2.90 -24.13 -23.05
CA PHE A 260 1.52 -24.58 -22.81
C PHE A 260 0.92 -25.27 -24.05
N ASP A 261 1.05 -24.67 -25.24
CA ASP A 261 0.54 -25.23 -26.50
C ASP A 261 1.25 -26.55 -26.85
N GLN A 262 2.56 -26.67 -26.57
CA GLN A 262 3.30 -27.94 -26.69
C GLN A 262 2.83 -28.98 -25.66
N GLY A 263 2.57 -28.57 -24.41
CA GLY A 263 2.03 -29.44 -23.37
C GLY A 263 0.63 -29.98 -23.72
N CYS A 264 -0.24 -29.15 -24.28
CA CYS A 264 -1.57 -29.58 -24.73
C CYS A 264 -1.52 -30.67 -25.81
N ALA A 265 -0.49 -30.67 -26.67
CA ALA A 265 -0.32 -31.70 -27.70
C ALA A 265 0.00 -33.10 -27.15
N ASP A 266 0.57 -33.21 -25.95
CA ASP A 266 0.80 -34.50 -25.25
C ASP A 266 -0.42 -34.97 -24.43
N VAL A 267 -1.34 -34.05 -24.14
CA VAL A 267 -2.57 -34.26 -23.36
C VAL A 267 -3.78 -34.61 -24.23
N ALA A 268 -3.73 -34.29 -25.53
CA ALA A 268 -4.80 -34.56 -26.49
C ALA A 268 -5.15 -36.07 -26.62
N VAL A 269 -6.44 -36.38 -26.53
CA VAL A 269 -6.99 -37.76 -26.62
C VAL A 269 -7.58 -38.00 -28.01
N GLN A 270 -7.27 -39.12 -28.64
CA GLN A 270 -7.65 -39.41 -30.02
C GLN A 270 -9.16 -39.51 -30.22
N GLN A 271 -9.88 -40.04 -29.23
CA GLN A 271 -11.34 -40.19 -29.24
C GLN A 271 -12.10 -38.88 -28.91
N ALA A 272 -11.41 -37.78 -28.54
CA ALA A 272 -12.08 -36.55 -28.11
C ALA A 272 -11.39 -35.26 -28.56
N ASN A 273 -12.09 -34.51 -29.42
CA ASN A 273 -11.71 -33.15 -29.79
C ASN A 273 -12.08 -32.15 -28.67
N TRP A 274 -11.40 -32.26 -27.52
CA TRP A 274 -11.61 -31.38 -26.37
C TRP A 274 -10.91 -30.03 -26.57
N ASP A 275 -11.70 -28.96 -26.54
CA ASP A 275 -11.25 -27.57 -26.74
C ASP A 275 -10.42 -27.03 -25.55
N ALA A 276 -9.10 -26.93 -25.76
CA ALA A 276 -8.17 -26.33 -24.80
C ALA A 276 -8.15 -24.78 -24.83
N THR A 277 -8.77 -24.12 -25.82
CA THR A 277 -8.67 -22.65 -25.98
C THR A 277 -9.19 -21.90 -24.76
N LYS A 278 -10.22 -22.39 -24.09
CA LYS A 278 -10.77 -21.79 -22.86
C LYS A 278 -9.77 -21.78 -21.70
N VAL A 279 -8.87 -22.75 -21.63
CA VAL A 279 -7.78 -22.79 -20.64
C VAL A 279 -6.63 -21.88 -21.08
N ARG A 280 -6.32 -21.86 -22.38
CA ARG A 280 -5.32 -20.97 -22.99
C ARG A 280 -5.65 -19.48 -22.81
N GLU A 281 -6.89 -19.08 -23.08
CA GLU A 281 -7.37 -17.71 -22.85
C GLU A 281 -7.64 -17.41 -21.37
N LYS A 282 -7.58 -18.42 -20.48
CA LYS A 282 -7.45 -18.19 -19.03
C LYS A 282 -5.98 -17.91 -18.67
N LEU A 283 -5.04 -18.77 -19.11
CA LEU A 283 -3.59 -18.56 -18.94
C LEU A 283 -3.17 -17.18 -19.41
N ARG A 284 -3.60 -16.78 -20.60
CA ARG A 284 -3.34 -15.46 -21.17
C ARG A 284 -3.76 -14.31 -20.25
N ARG A 285 -4.98 -14.35 -19.71
CA ARG A 285 -5.48 -13.34 -18.76
C ARG A 285 -4.77 -13.38 -17.42
N ASP A 286 -4.38 -14.56 -16.94
CA ASP A 286 -3.58 -14.72 -15.72
C ASP A 286 -2.18 -14.06 -15.90
N ILE A 287 -1.56 -14.24 -17.08
CA ILE A 287 -0.29 -13.60 -17.50
C ILE A 287 -0.45 -12.08 -17.61
N GLU A 288 -1.45 -11.61 -18.36
CA GLU A 288 -1.70 -10.17 -18.58
C GLU A 288 -2.01 -9.44 -17.26
N ALA A 289 -2.77 -10.08 -16.34
CA ALA A 289 -3.04 -9.54 -15.01
C ALA A 289 -1.78 -9.48 -14.12
N HIS A 290 -0.94 -10.53 -14.13
CA HIS A 290 0.31 -10.51 -13.36
C HIS A 290 1.29 -9.47 -13.93
N ALA A 291 1.44 -9.40 -15.25
CA ALA A 291 2.26 -8.38 -15.91
C ALA A 291 1.78 -6.96 -15.59
N ALA A 292 0.47 -6.71 -15.52
CA ALA A 292 -0.08 -5.42 -15.10
C ALA A 292 0.27 -5.07 -13.64
N SER A 293 0.24 -6.02 -12.71
CA SER A 293 0.65 -5.80 -11.30
C SER A 293 2.13 -5.41 -11.22
N VAL A 294 3.02 -6.23 -11.80
CA VAL A 294 4.47 -5.99 -11.77
C VAL A 294 4.83 -4.69 -12.52
N CYS A 295 4.08 -4.34 -13.57
CA CYS A 295 4.20 -3.03 -14.24
C CYS A 295 3.87 -1.88 -13.29
N GLY A 296 2.73 -1.93 -12.60
CA GLY A 296 2.33 -0.91 -11.62
C GLY A 296 3.35 -0.75 -10.48
N GLU A 297 3.81 -1.86 -9.93
CA GLU A 297 4.86 -1.92 -8.90
C GLU A 297 6.16 -1.26 -9.41
N LYS A 298 6.71 -1.73 -10.53
CA LYS A 298 7.96 -1.22 -11.11
C LYS A 298 7.87 0.24 -11.56
N LEU A 299 6.70 0.73 -11.99
CA LEU A 299 6.49 2.14 -12.31
C LEU A 299 6.42 3.02 -11.06
N SER A 300 5.92 2.52 -9.93
CA SER A 300 5.94 3.23 -8.66
C SER A 300 7.32 3.27 -8.01
N GLU A 301 8.08 2.18 -8.10
CA GLU A 301 9.50 2.12 -7.73
C GLU A 301 10.35 3.05 -8.61
N LEU A 302 10.11 3.08 -9.92
CA LEU A 302 10.79 4.02 -10.82
C LEU A 302 10.46 5.47 -10.45
N GLN A 303 9.19 5.78 -10.19
CA GLN A 303 8.77 7.12 -9.79
C GLN A 303 9.43 7.56 -8.47
N THR A 304 9.38 6.75 -7.40
CA THR A 304 9.98 7.13 -6.11
C THR A 304 11.50 7.28 -6.17
N ASN A 305 12.19 6.48 -6.98
CA ASN A 305 13.62 6.65 -7.24
C ASN A 305 13.95 7.99 -7.92
N PHE A 306 13.16 8.42 -8.91
CA PHE A 306 13.35 9.73 -9.56
C PHE A 306 12.91 10.90 -8.68
N GLU A 307 11.85 10.76 -7.89
CA GLU A 307 11.43 11.75 -6.87
C GLU A 307 12.52 11.93 -5.80
N LYS A 308 13.16 10.84 -5.34
CA LYS A 308 14.30 10.89 -4.43
C LYS A 308 15.51 11.59 -5.08
N LYS A 309 15.92 11.19 -6.30
CA LYS A 309 17.04 11.81 -7.03
C LYS A 309 16.83 13.32 -7.22
N LEU A 310 15.62 13.75 -7.57
CA LEU A 310 15.26 15.17 -7.67
C LEU A 310 15.30 15.88 -6.31
N THR A 311 14.86 15.24 -5.24
CA THR A 311 14.92 15.82 -3.88
C THR A 311 16.37 16.06 -3.46
N GLU A 312 17.24 15.07 -3.64
CA GLU A 312 18.67 15.15 -3.32
C GLU A 312 19.40 16.21 -4.17
N ALA A 313 19.08 16.31 -5.47
CA ALA A 313 19.66 17.29 -6.38
C ALA A 313 19.18 18.74 -6.15
N LEU A 314 17.94 18.93 -5.67
CA LEU A 314 17.34 20.26 -5.49
C LEU A 314 17.54 20.85 -4.09
N VAL A 315 17.44 20.05 -3.02
CA VAL A 315 17.35 20.60 -1.65
C VAL A 315 18.60 21.37 -1.23
N LEU A 316 19.80 20.76 -1.31
CA LEU A 316 21.04 21.38 -0.82
C LEU A 316 21.43 22.65 -1.61
N PRO A 317 21.35 22.71 -2.96
CA PRO A 317 21.65 23.94 -3.67
C PRO A 317 20.58 25.04 -3.46
N ILE A 318 19.33 24.69 -3.17
CA ILE A 318 18.28 25.67 -2.85
C ILE A 318 18.52 26.30 -1.47
N GLU A 319 18.93 25.52 -0.45
CA GLU A 319 19.38 26.07 0.83
C GLU A 319 20.50 27.09 0.62
N SER A 320 21.56 26.71 -0.11
CA SER A 320 22.70 27.59 -0.39
C SER A 320 22.33 28.88 -1.15
N LEU A 321 21.41 28.79 -2.13
CA LEU A 321 20.96 29.95 -2.91
C LEU A 321 20.04 30.90 -2.11
N LEU A 322 19.22 30.37 -1.20
CA LEU A 322 18.38 31.17 -0.30
C LEU A 322 19.23 31.85 0.78
N ASP A 323 20.22 31.16 1.33
CA ASP A 323 21.16 31.69 2.33
C ASP A 323 21.98 32.87 1.80
N ALA A 324 22.36 32.82 0.52
CA ALA A 324 23.05 33.92 -0.15
C ALA A 324 22.17 35.17 -0.31
N SER A 325 20.86 35.01 -0.54
CA SER A 325 19.84 36.06 -0.78
C SER A 325 20.34 37.22 -1.67
N GLY A 326 20.88 36.87 -2.84
CA GLY A 326 21.16 37.83 -3.90
C GLY A 326 19.89 38.29 -4.61
N ARG A 327 19.97 39.36 -5.41
CA ARG A 327 18.85 39.78 -6.29
C ARG A 327 18.46 38.63 -7.24
N ASP A 328 19.46 37.90 -7.71
CA ASP A 328 19.33 36.83 -8.69
C ASP A 328 19.11 35.44 -8.05
N THR A 329 18.86 35.34 -6.74
CA THR A 329 18.60 34.06 -6.05
C THR A 329 17.43 33.32 -6.69
N TRP A 330 16.29 33.99 -6.92
CA TRP A 330 15.13 33.34 -7.55
C TRP A 330 15.36 32.99 -9.03
N ALA A 331 16.10 33.81 -9.78
CA ALA A 331 16.48 33.49 -11.16
C ALA A 331 17.42 32.26 -11.22
N SER A 332 18.34 32.16 -10.26
CA SER A 332 19.25 31.01 -10.09
C SER A 332 18.49 29.73 -9.73
N ILE A 333 17.52 29.82 -8.81
CA ILE A 333 16.62 28.71 -8.45
C ILE A 333 15.78 28.29 -9.67
N ARG A 334 15.23 29.22 -10.46
CA ARG A 334 14.51 28.90 -11.71
C ARG A 334 15.41 28.19 -12.73
N LYS A 335 16.67 28.60 -12.88
CA LYS A 335 17.64 27.96 -13.78
C LYS A 335 18.05 26.56 -13.31
N LEU A 336 18.30 26.38 -12.00
CA LEU A 336 18.57 25.08 -11.39
C LEU A 336 17.39 24.13 -11.55
N LEU A 337 16.20 24.55 -11.09
CA LEU A 337 14.97 23.74 -11.17
C LEU A 337 14.71 23.29 -12.60
N ARG A 338 14.88 24.18 -13.59
CA ARG A 338 14.76 23.82 -15.01
C ARG A 338 15.77 22.74 -15.40
N ARG A 339 17.07 22.95 -15.13
CA ARG A 339 18.15 22.01 -15.52
C ARG A 339 17.96 20.61 -14.90
N GLU A 340 17.71 20.53 -13.59
CA GLU A 340 17.55 19.24 -12.92
C GLU A 340 16.26 18.54 -13.34
N THR A 341 15.16 19.29 -13.50
CA THR A 341 13.88 18.72 -13.95
C THR A 341 13.97 18.25 -15.40
N GLU A 342 14.58 19.00 -16.30
CA GLU A 342 14.73 18.59 -17.71
C GLU A 342 15.65 17.38 -17.85
N THR A 343 16.75 17.32 -17.09
CA THR A 343 17.64 16.16 -17.04
C THR A 343 16.92 14.92 -16.50
N ALA A 344 16.27 15.03 -15.33
CA ALA A 344 15.54 13.93 -14.73
C ALA A 344 14.35 13.48 -15.61
N LEU A 345 13.64 14.40 -16.27
CA LEU A 345 12.56 14.05 -17.20
C LEU A 345 13.07 13.35 -18.46
N ALA A 346 14.26 13.69 -18.98
CA ALA A 346 14.84 13.00 -20.13
C ALA A 346 15.26 11.55 -19.79
N GLU A 347 15.92 11.36 -18.65
CA GLU A 347 16.24 10.03 -18.11
C GLU A 347 14.96 9.21 -17.82
N PHE A 348 13.98 9.81 -17.12
CA PHE A 348 12.72 9.17 -16.75
C PHE A 348 11.89 8.80 -17.98
N SER A 349 11.81 9.67 -18.98
CA SER A 349 11.15 9.38 -20.27
C SER A 349 11.83 8.21 -21.00
N THR A 350 13.16 8.16 -20.95
CA THR A 350 13.94 7.05 -21.53
C THR A 350 13.65 5.74 -20.81
N ALA A 351 13.59 5.74 -19.47
CA ALA A 351 13.21 4.56 -18.68
C ALA A 351 11.75 4.13 -18.91
N LEU A 352 10.80 5.07 -18.92
CA LEU A 352 9.37 4.83 -19.20
C LEU A 352 9.14 4.22 -20.59
N SER A 353 9.97 4.56 -21.60
CA SER A 353 9.89 3.96 -22.94
C SER A 353 10.05 2.44 -22.93
N GLY A 354 10.70 1.87 -21.91
CA GLY A 354 10.85 0.42 -21.73
C GLY A 354 9.56 -0.30 -21.33
N PHE A 355 8.50 0.43 -20.95
CA PHE A 355 7.21 -0.11 -20.48
C PHE A 355 6.10 -0.02 -21.54
N GLU A 356 6.32 0.66 -22.67
CA GLU A 356 5.34 0.81 -23.78
C GLU A 356 3.93 1.25 -23.32
N LEU A 357 3.90 2.27 -22.47
CA LEU A 357 2.66 2.85 -21.93
C LEU A 357 1.85 3.62 -22.99
N ASP A 358 0.54 3.67 -22.78
CA ASP A 358 -0.33 4.63 -23.47
C ASP A 358 0.16 6.08 -23.28
N GLN A 359 -0.02 6.90 -24.32
CA GLN A 359 0.46 8.28 -24.37
C GLN A 359 -0.14 9.14 -23.25
N ALA A 360 -1.43 8.99 -22.93
CA ALA A 360 -2.06 9.78 -21.87
C ALA A 360 -1.56 9.38 -20.47
N ALA A 361 -1.23 8.10 -20.27
CA ALA A 361 -0.60 7.60 -19.05
C ALA A 361 0.87 8.03 -18.91
N PHE A 362 1.63 7.98 -20.01
CA PHE A 362 3.02 8.47 -20.09
C PHE A 362 3.09 9.97 -19.77
N ASP A 363 2.30 10.79 -20.47
CA ASP A 363 2.26 12.23 -20.26
C ASP A 363 1.76 12.60 -18.87
N LYS A 364 0.90 11.77 -18.26
CA LYS A 364 0.51 11.94 -16.85
C LYS A 364 1.72 11.78 -15.92
N LYS A 365 2.48 10.68 -16.03
CA LYS A 365 3.68 10.47 -15.20
C LYS A 365 4.72 11.57 -15.38
N VAL A 366 4.92 12.06 -16.61
CA VAL A 366 5.81 13.19 -16.91
C VAL A 366 5.32 14.51 -16.26
N ARG A 367 4.01 14.77 -16.25
CA ARG A 367 3.42 15.92 -15.53
C ARG A 367 3.54 15.77 -14.02
N ASP A 368 3.25 14.58 -13.48
CA ASP A 368 3.30 14.28 -12.04
C ASP A 368 4.72 14.54 -11.48
N LEU A 369 5.77 14.03 -12.14
CA LEU A 369 7.16 14.26 -11.73
C LEU A 369 7.61 15.72 -11.87
N ARG A 370 7.14 16.43 -12.90
CA ARG A 370 7.37 17.88 -13.07
C ARG A 370 6.69 18.71 -11.97
N GLN A 371 5.50 18.31 -11.53
CA GLN A 371 4.81 18.95 -10.42
C GLN A 371 5.48 18.63 -9.09
N PHE A 372 5.95 17.38 -8.88
CA PHE A 372 6.75 17.01 -7.72
C PHE A 372 7.98 17.91 -7.58
N ALA A 373 8.75 18.12 -8.66
CA ALA A 373 9.91 19.01 -8.65
C ALA A 373 9.56 20.44 -8.20
N ARG A 374 8.44 21.01 -8.68
CA ARG A 374 7.92 22.31 -8.20
C ARG A 374 7.53 22.27 -6.71
N ASN A 375 6.85 21.22 -6.27
CA ASN A 375 6.42 21.04 -4.88
C ASN A 375 7.61 20.94 -3.91
N VAL A 376 8.73 20.31 -4.31
CA VAL A 376 9.97 20.28 -3.52
C VAL A 376 10.50 21.69 -3.28
N VAL A 377 10.55 22.54 -4.31
CA VAL A 377 10.99 23.94 -4.16
C VAL A 377 10.02 24.76 -3.32
N GLU A 378 8.70 24.59 -3.50
CA GLU A 378 7.69 25.26 -2.69
C GLU A 378 7.82 24.89 -1.20
N LYS A 379 7.90 23.59 -0.89
CA LYS A 379 8.11 23.09 0.48
C LYS A 379 9.40 23.66 1.07
N LYS A 380 10.50 23.61 0.31
CA LYS A 380 11.80 24.02 0.83
C LYS A 380 11.91 25.53 1.04
N ALA A 381 11.30 26.33 0.17
CA ALA A 381 11.17 27.77 0.36
C ALA A 381 10.37 28.11 1.64
N LYS A 382 9.31 27.35 1.96
CA LYS A 382 8.53 27.51 3.19
C LYS A 382 9.34 27.14 4.45
N GLU A 383 10.17 26.09 4.38
CA GLU A 383 11.09 25.72 5.48
C GLU A 383 12.12 26.81 5.77
N GLU A 384 12.80 27.35 4.76
CA GLU A 384 13.82 28.41 4.98
C GLU A 384 13.20 29.77 5.31
N ALA A 385 12.04 30.12 4.75
CA ALA A 385 11.28 31.31 5.17
C ALA A 385 10.91 31.26 6.67
N GLY A 386 10.67 30.07 7.24
CA GLY A 386 10.50 29.89 8.68
C GLY A 386 11.75 30.24 9.51
N LYS A 387 12.95 30.20 8.91
CA LYS A 387 14.23 30.55 9.55
C LYS A 387 14.66 32.01 9.31
N VAL A 388 13.88 32.80 8.56
CA VAL A 388 14.27 34.13 8.07
C VAL A 388 14.82 35.06 9.16
N LEU A 389 14.26 35.04 10.39
CA LEU A 389 14.73 35.88 11.49
C LEU A 389 16.20 35.60 11.88
N ILE A 390 16.60 34.32 11.87
CA ILE A 390 17.97 33.91 12.17
C ILE A 390 18.89 34.43 11.06
N ARG A 391 18.54 34.16 9.79
CA ARG A 391 19.32 34.61 8.63
C ARG A 391 19.42 36.14 8.53
N MET A 392 18.37 36.87 8.91
CA MET A 392 18.39 38.33 9.05
C MET A 392 19.37 38.78 10.13
N LYS A 393 19.41 38.12 11.29
CA LYS A 393 20.36 38.42 12.36
C LYS A 393 21.81 38.09 11.96
N ASP A 394 22.04 36.97 11.30
CA ASP A 394 23.36 36.59 10.78
C ASP A 394 23.83 37.60 9.71
N ARG A 395 22.92 38.04 8.83
CA ARG A 395 23.23 39.06 7.82
C ARG A 395 23.43 40.46 8.42
N PHE A 396 22.71 40.79 9.49
CA PHE A 396 22.97 42.01 10.26
C PHE A 396 24.34 41.94 10.93
N ALA A 397 24.64 40.87 11.68
CA ALA A 397 25.89 40.71 12.40
C ALA A 397 27.10 40.75 11.45
N THR A 398 27.05 40.01 10.33
CA THR A 398 28.14 40.03 9.34
C THR A 398 28.42 41.44 8.79
N VAL A 399 27.39 42.18 8.35
CA VAL A 399 27.56 43.54 7.79
C VAL A 399 27.89 44.59 8.88
N PHE A 400 27.40 44.41 10.11
CA PHE A 400 27.59 45.35 11.21
C PHE A 400 28.95 45.19 11.91
N SER A 401 29.37 43.96 12.19
CA SER A 401 30.58 43.65 12.97
C SER A 401 31.83 43.41 12.13
N HIS A 402 31.76 43.46 10.79
CA HIS A 402 32.92 43.35 9.91
C HIS A 402 33.04 44.58 8.98
N ASP A 403 34.21 44.76 8.40
CA ASP A 403 34.42 45.68 7.29
C ASP A 403 34.32 45.01 5.91
N ASN A 404 34.41 45.82 4.85
CA ASN A 404 34.32 45.33 3.47
C ASN A 404 35.34 44.21 3.17
N ASP A 405 36.51 44.24 3.82
CA ASP A 405 37.56 43.22 3.73
C ASP A 405 37.30 41.99 4.64
N SER A 406 36.07 41.83 5.16
CA SER A 406 35.64 40.76 6.08
C SER A 406 36.39 40.68 7.42
N MET A 407 37.17 41.69 7.78
CA MET A 407 37.85 41.80 9.08
C MET A 407 36.92 42.37 10.17
N PRO A 408 37.00 41.91 11.44
CA PRO A 408 36.19 42.46 12.52
C PRO A 408 36.37 43.98 12.71
N ARG A 409 35.25 44.70 12.78
CA ARG A 409 35.21 46.17 12.81
C ARG A 409 35.54 46.71 14.20
N VAL A 410 36.51 47.63 14.27
CA VAL A 410 36.88 48.35 15.50
C VAL A 410 36.09 49.67 15.59
N TRP A 411 35.47 49.93 16.74
CA TRP A 411 34.58 51.07 16.99
C TRP A 411 35.34 52.38 17.24
N ASN A 412 36.14 52.80 16.27
CA ASN A 412 36.91 54.04 16.31
C ASN A 412 36.01 55.29 16.30
N ALA A 413 36.50 56.42 16.81
CA ALA A 413 35.72 57.65 16.96
C ALA A 413 35.18 58.25 15.63
N ASN A 414 35.81 57.93 14.50
CA ASN A 414 35.46 58.40 13.16
C ASN A 414 34.41 57.52 12.44
N VAL A 415 33.95 56.43 13.07
CA VAL A 415 33.02 55.47 12.47
C VAL A 415 31.57 55.93 12.72
N ASP A 416 30.80 56.17 11.66
CA ASP A 416 29.36 56.43 11.81
C ASP A 416 28.57 55.13 11.98
N ILE A 417 28.32 54.81 13.25
CA ILE A 417 27.50 53.66 13.66
C ILE A 417 26.06 53.79 13.11
N LYS A 418 25.53 55.01 12.89
CA LYS A 418 24.16 55.20 12.39
C LYS A 418 24.04 54.77 10.93
N GLN A 419 24.96 55.20 10.07
CA GLN A 419 24.99 54.78 8.66
C GLN A 419 25.25 53.27 8.54
N ILE A 420 26.22 52.72 9.27
CA ILE A 420 26.47 51.26 9.26
C ILE A 420 25.25 50.47 9.77
N THR A 421 24.55 50.97 10.80
CA THR A 421 23.28 50.38 11.27
C THR A 421 22.20 50.45 10.19
N LYS A 422 22.13 51.54 9.41
CA LYS A 422 21.18 51.69 8.28
C LYS A 422 21.48 50.67 7.18
N ASP A 423 22.75 50.50 6.82
CA ASP A 423 23.18 49.61 5.73
C ASP A 423 23.05 48.13 6.13
N ALA A 424 23.39 47.76 7.37
CA ALA A 424 23.16 46.41 7.89
C ALA A 424 21.65 46.08 8.03
N ARG A 425 20.82 47.06 8.41
CA ARG A 425 19.35 46.92 8.41
C ARG A 425 18.80 46.77 6.98
N ALA A 426 19.29 47.54 6.02
CA ALA A 426 18.94 47.40 4.60
C ALA A 426 19.32 46.01 4.04
N ALA A 427 20.52 45.52 4.33
CA ALA A 427 20.97 44.18 3.93
C ALA A 427 20.07 43.06 4.49
N SER A 428 19.61 43.20 5.74
CA SER A 428 18.72 42.24 6.40
C SER A 428 17.27 42.34 5.88
N LEU A 429 16.79 43.55 5.59
CA LEU A 429 15.45 43.76 5.02
C LEU A 429 15.33 43.18 3.60
N LYS A 430 16.42 43.21 2.84
CA LYS A 430 16.53 42.55 1.53
C LYS A 430 16.47 41.02 1.64
N HIS A 431 17.02 40.43 2.69
CA HIS A 431 16.87 39.01 2.97
C HIS A 431 15.39 38.65 3.22
N LEU A 432 14.66 39.52 3.94
CA LEU A 432 13.22 39.39 4.16
C LEU A 432 12.40 39.56 2.87
N SER A 433 12.75 40.50 1.97
CA SER A 433 12.03 40.67 0.70
C SER A 433 12.25 39.51 -0.27
N VAL A 434 13.44 38.89 -0.27
CA VAL A 434 13.71 37.66 -1.02
C VAL A 434 12.86 36.50 -0.48
N MET A 435 12.77 36.32 0.85
CA MET A 435 12.02 35.22 1.48
C MET A 435 10.50 35.43 1.62
N ALA A 436 9.96 36.61 1.34
CA ALA A 436 8.52 36.88 1.51
C ALA A 436 7.60 36.17 0.50
N ALA A 437 8.08 35.90 -0.72
CA ALA A 437 7.27 35.33 -1.81
C ALA A 437 8.08 34.42 -2.76
N LEU A 438 7.39 33.39 -3.28
CA LEU A 438 7.88 32.32 -4.16
C LEU A 438 7.89 32.79 -5.62
N ARG A 439 9.04 33.26 -6.13
CA ARG A 439 9.14 33.85 -7.48
C ARG A 439 9.49 32.82 -8.56
N LEU A 440 8.69 31.77 -8.70
CA LEU A 440 8.91 30.69 -9.67
C LEU A 440 8.39 30.97 -11.10
N ASP A 441 7.32 31.74 -11.24
CA ASP A 441 6.67 32.01 -12.55
C ASP A 441 7.02 33.39 -13.16
N ASP A 442 8.14 34.00 -12.72
CA ASP A 442 8.72 35.25 -13.25
C ASP A 442 7.78 36.48 -13.33
N LYS A 443 6.77 36.52 -12.45
CA LYS A 443 5.88 37.69 -12.28
C LYS A 443 6.63 38.78 -11.48
N PRO A 444 6.59 40.06 -11.91
CA PRO A 444 7.17 41.15 -11.13
C PRO A 444 6.33 41.44 -9.88
N ASP A 445 6.99 41.79 -8.78
CA ASP A 445 6.34 42.09 -7.49
C ASP A 445 6.91 43.36 -6.84
N LYS A 446 6.05 44.17 -6.23
CA LYS A 446 6.46 45.41 -5.53
C LYS A 446 6.95 45.19 -4.08
N ILE A 447 7.13 43.95 -3.63
CA ILE A 447 7.36 43.63 -2.20
C ILE A 447 8.62 44.30 -1.64
N GLU A 448 9.74 44.32 -2.38
CA GLU A 448 10.96 45.01 -1.93
C GLU A 448 10.69 46.52 -1.71
N ASN A 449 10.05 47.19 -2.66
CA ASN A 449 9.73 48.61 -2.57
C ASN A 449 8.79 48.94 -1.39
N VAL A 450 7.74 48.12 -1.18
CA VAL A 450 6.78 48.30 -0.08
C VAL A 450 7.44 48.07 1.28
N LEU A 451 8.27 47.02 1.41
CA LEU A 451 9.01 46.75 2.65
C LEU A 451 10.00 47.88 2.96
N PHE A 452 10.82 48.32 2.00
CA PHE A 452 11.81 49.38 2.24
C PHE A 452 11.15 50.71 2.65
N SER A 453 10.16 51.19 1.89
CA SER A 453 9.45 52.44 2.20
C SER A 453 8.73 52.40 3.56
N SER A 454 8.09 51.28 3.91
CA SER A 454 7.30 51.18 5.14
C SER A 454 8.11 50.89 6.41
N LEU A 455 9.31 50.32 6.28
CA LEU A 455 10.05 49.75 7.43
C LEU A 455 11.41 50.41 7.72
N MET A 456 11.99 51.13 6.76
CA MET A 456 13.23 51.91 6.93
C MET A 456 12.95 53.37 7.29
N ASP A 457 12.05 54.06 6.58
CA ASP A 457 11.89 55.52 6.71
C ASP A 457 10.99 55.95 7.89
N GLY A 458 10.25 55.01 8.49
CA GLY A 458 9.39 55.20 9.67
C GLY A 458 10.11 55.49 11.00
N THR A 459 11.16 56.31 10.98
CA THR A 459 11.92 56.78 12.17
C THR A 459 11.85 58.29 12.40
N VAL A 460 11.04 59.04 11.64
CA VAL A 460 10.81 60.48 11.85
C VAL A 460 9.32 60.78 11.95
N SER A 461 8.75 60.59 13.15
CA SER A 461 7.39 61.06 13.48
C SER A 461 7.24 61.29 14.99
N SER A 462 7.89 62.34 15.51
CA SER A 462 7.52 62.91 16.81
C SER A 462 6.15 63.62 16.70
N PRO A 463 5.29 63.59 17.73
CA PRO A 463 3.90 64.02 17.59
C PRO A 463 3.70 65.53 17.77
N VAL A 464 3.61 66.30 16.67
CA VAL A 464 3.19 67.72 16.70
C VAL A 464 2.31 68.07 15.50
N SER A 465 1.22 68.81 15.79
CA SER A 465 0.31 69.54 14.87
C SER A 465 -0.48 68.75 13.81
N GLN A 466 -1.77 69.07 13.73
CA GLN A 466 -2.69 68.68 12.67
C GLN A 466 -2.50 69.59 11.44
N GLU A 467 -2.78 69.10 10.23
CA GLU A 467 -4.02 69.51 9.54
C GLU A 467 -4.37 68.58 8.36
N SER A 468 -5.51 68.82 7.75
CA SER A 468 -6.31 67.90 6.95
C SER A 468 -5.68 67.40 5.64
N ASN A 469 -5.86 66.09 5.39
CA ASN A 469 -6.49 65.64 4.15
C ASN A 469 -7.18 64.28 4.35
N ILE A 470 -8.35 64.11 3.73
CA ILE A 470 -9.19 62.90 3.92
C ILE A 470 -8.91 61.91 2.79
N GLY A 471 -8.16 60.86 3.12
CA GLY A 471 -7.98 59.68 2.29
C GLY A 471 -7.37 58.59 3.17
N THR A 472 -8.06 57.46 3.34
CA THR A 472 -7.59 56.38 4.22
C THR A 472 -6.38 55.67 3.61
N THR A 473 -5.19 56.17 3.94
CA THR A 473 -3.92 55.46 3.72
C THR A 473 -3.88 54.24 4.63
N ALA A 474 -4.55 53.17 4.20
CA ALA A 474 -4.43 51.87 4.83
C ALA A 474 -2.96 51.45 4.82
N ASP A 475 -2.45 51.03 5.98
CA ASP A 475 -1.08 50.54 6.10
C ASP A 475 -0.90 49.30 5.21
N PRO A 476 -0.02 49.33 4.20
CA PRO A 476 0.14 48.22 3.25
C PRO A 476 0.65 46.95 3.93
N LEU A 477 1.19 47.04 5.15
CA LEU A 477 1.62 45.91 5.97
C LEU A 477 0.57 45.45 7.00
N ALA A 478 -0.65 46.00 6.97
CA ALA A 478 -1.80 45.51 7.74
C ALA A 478 -2.63 44.45 6.99
N SER A 479 -2.39 44.24 5.69
CA SER A 479 -3.05 43.19 4.90
C SER A 479 -2.53 41.79 5.25
N ASN A 480 -3.40 40.78 5.16
CA ASN A 480 -3.01 39.37 5.27
C ASN A 480 -2.44 38.81 3.94
N THR A 481 -2.61 39.51 2.81
CA THR A 481 -2.16 39.12 1.48
C THR A 481 -1.41 40.26 0.77
N TRP A 482 -0.51 39.90 -0.15
CA TRP A 482 0.16 40.84 -1.05
C TRP A 482 -0.69 41.05 -2.31
N GLU A 483 -0.92 42.30 -2.72
CA GLU A 483 -1.87 42.66 -3.79
C GLU A 483 -1.53 42.07 -5.18
N GLU A 484 -0.26 41.74 -5.43
CA GLU A 484 0.24 41.25 -6.73
C GLU A 484 0.69 39.78 -6.72
N VAL A 485 0.52 39.06 -5.60
CA VAL A 485 1.02 37.68 -5.43
C VAL A 485 -0.11 36.71 -5.12
N SER A 486 -0.12 35.56 -5.81
CA SER A 486 -1.10 34.49 -5.58
C SER A 486 -1.02 33.98 -4.13
N PRO A 487 -2.13 33.67 -3.45
CA PRO A 487 -2.12 33.10 -2.10
C PRO A 487 -1.32 31.80 -1.95
N LYS A 488 -1.02 31.08 -3.04
CA LYS A 488 -0.15 29.90 -3.05
C LYS A 488 1.35 30.25 -3.02
N ASP A 489 1.70 31.41 -3.58
CA ASP A 489 3.06 31.89 -3.78
C ASP A 489 3.54 32.76 -2.58
N VAL A 490 2.67 33.07 -1.61
CA VAL A 490 3.04 33.79 -0.39
C VAL A 490 3.76 32.85 0.58
N LEU A 491 4.96 33.25 1.01
CA LEU A 491 5.75 32.53 2.01
C LEU A 491 5.64 33.21 3.39
N ILE A 492 5.61 34.55 3.41
CA ILE A 492 5.46 35.37 4.62
C ILE A 492 4.43 36.47 4.32
N THR A 493 3.42 36.60 5.19
CA THR A 493 2.38 37.63 5.07
C THR A 493 2.91 39.03 5.44
N PRO A 494 2.31 40.13 4.94
CA PRO A 494 2.75 41.49 5.27
C PRO A 494 2.78 41.77 6.79
N VAL A 495 1.77 41.29 7.53
CA VAL A 495 1.71 41.37 9.01
C VAL A 495 2.87 40.61 9.67
N GLN A 496 3.21 39.42 9.17
CA GLN A 496 4.37 38.67 9.68
C GLN A 496 5.69 39.38 9.36
N CYS A 497 5.87 39.95 8.16
CA CYS A 497 7.06 40.77 7.86
C CYS A 497 7.19 41.95 8.83
N LYS A 498 6.08 42.64 9.16
CA LYS A 498 6.05 43.74 10.14
C LYS A 498 6.36 43.28 11.57
N PHE A 499 5.90 42.09 11.97
CA PHE A 499 6.22 41.49 13.26
C PHE A 499 7.69 41.08 13.35
N LEU A 500 8.18 40.32 12.36
CA LEU A 500 9.57 39.87 12.26
C LEU A 500 10.54 41.05 12.26
N TRP A 501 10.22 42.15 11.58
CA TRP A 501 11.04 43.37 11.59
C TRP A 501 11.10 44.05 12.96
N ARG A 502 10.02 44.05 13.73
CA ARG A 502 9.99 44.56 15.11
C ARG A 502 10.84 43.69 16.04
N GLN A 503 10.69 42.37 15.96
CA GLN A 503 11.49 41.43 16.73
C GLN A 503 12.99 41.54 16.38
N PHE A 504 13.31 41.56 15.09
CA PHE A 504 14.66 41.79 14.57
C PHE A 504 15.26 43.12 15.08
N LYS A 505 14.50 44.22 15.05
CA LYS A 505 14.97 45.51 15.60
C LYS A 505 15.29 45.40 17.09
N ALA A 506 14.40 44.84 17.91
CA ALA A 506 14.63 44.67 19.34
C ALA A 506 15.84 43.77 19.66
N GLU A 507 15.99 42.64 18.95
CA GLU A 507 17.11 41.71 19.18
C GLU A 507 18.46 42.25 18.66
N THR A 508 18.47 43.18 17.71
CA THR A 508 19.71 43.84 17.21
C THR A 508 20.04 45.16 17.91
N GLU A 509 19.08 45.79 18.60
CA GLU A 509 19.27 47.05 19.32
C GLU A 509 20.29 46.95 20.46
N TYR A 510 20.40 45.79 21.10
CA TYR A 510 21.48 45.50 22.05
C TYR A 510 22.87 45.60 21.41
N LEU A 511 23.07 45.02 20.22
CA LEU A 511 24.36 45.05 19.51
C LEU A 511 24.74 46.48 19.07
N VAL A 512 23.76 47.27 18.63
CA VAL A 512 23.96 48.69 18.30
C VAL A 512 24.32 49.50 19.56
N SER A 513 23.65 49.24 20.68
CA SER A 513 23.93 49.90 21.97
C SER A 513 25.31 49.52 22.52
N GLN A 514 25.74 48.27 22.32
CA GLN A 514 27.07 47.79 22.67
C GLN A 514 28.16 48.46 21.82
N ALA A 515 27.92 48.65 20.52
CA ALA A 515 28.85 49.39 19.64
C ALA A 515 28.97 50.87 20.02
N ILE A 516 27.85 51.54 20.36
CA ILE A 516 27.84 52.94 20.80
C ILE A 516 28.62 53.09 22.11
N SER A 517 28.32 52.26 23.12
CA SER A 517 29.03 52.30 24.41
C SER A 517 30.51 51.93 24.30
N ALA A 518 30.89 51.02 23.38
CA ALA A 518 32.29 50.74 23.05
C ALA A 518 32.99 51.95 22.42
N GLN A 519 32.34 52.65 21.49
CA GLN A 519 32.89 53.88 20.89
C GLN A 519 32.99 55.02 21.92
N GLU A 520 32.03 55.15 22.83
CA GLU A 520 32.07 56.13 23.91
C GLU A 520 33.18 55.82 24.93
N ALA A 521 33.37 54.55 25.30
CA ALA A 521 34.51 54.13 26.12
C ALA A 521 35.85 54.43 25.43
N HIS A 522 35.96 54.22 24.11
CA HIS A 522 37.16 54.58 23.34
C HIS A 522 37.37 56.11 23.22
N LYS A 523 36.29 56.91 23.19
CA LYS A 523 36.38 58.38 23.24
C LYS A 523 36.80 58.88 24.63
N GLN A 524 36.34 58.21 25.70
CA GLN A 524 36.71 58.56 27.08
C GLN A 524 38.15 58.16 27.42
N SER A 525 38.61 56.96 27.03
CA SER A 525 39.98 56.50 27.29
C SER A 525 41.04 57.39 26.64
N ASN A 526 40.77 57.91 25.44
CA ASN A 526 41.66 58.83 24.73
C ASN A 526 41.82 60.20 25.43
N ASN A 527 40.91 60.56 26.34
CA ASN A 527 41.01 61.77 27.16
C ASN A 527 41.64 61.52 28.54
N TRP A 528 41.96 60.28 28.89
CA TRP A 528 42.47 59.91 30.22
C TRP A 528 43.98 60.04 30.31
N LEU A 529 44.46 61.29 30.21
CA LEU A 529 45.84 61.64 30.59
C LEU A 529 46.08 61.24 32.06
N PRO A 530 47.23 60.63 32.39
CA PRO A 530 47.53 60.27 33.78
C PRO A 530 47.58 61.53 34.66
N PRO A 531 47.25 61.45 35.96
CA PRO A 531 47.20 62.60 36.85
C PRO A 531 48.48 63.45 36.81
N PRO A 532 48.41 64.79 36.96
CA PRO A 532 49.59 65.65 36.85
C PRO A 532 50.76 65.28 37.77
N TRP A 533 50.47 64.69 38.95
CA TRP A 533 51.50 64.19 39.86
C TRP A 533 52.22 62.94 39.33
N CYS A 534 51.54 62.05 38.60
CA CYS A 534 52.19 60.93 37.89
C CYS A 534 53.10 61.45 36.78
N ILE A 535 52.63 62.44 35.99
CA ILE A 535 53.44 63.05 34.92
C ILE A 535 54.70 63.69 35.52
N LEU A 536 54.58 64.42 36.62
CA LEU A 536 55.73 65.01 37.33
C LEU A 536 56.71 63.94 37.83
N LEU A 537 56.21 62.86 38.45
CA LEU A 537 57.03 61.73 38.92
C LEU A 537 57.76 61.02 37.77
N LEU A 538 57.08 60.82 36.65
CA LEU A 538 57.61 60.11 35.49
C LEU A 538 58.66 60.95 34.72
N ILE A 539 58.56 62.28 34.78
CA ILE A 539 59.61 63.21 34.32
C ILE A 539 60.81 63.21 35.28
N LEU A 540 60.59 63.10 36.60
CA LEU A 540 61.65 63.25 37.62
C LEU A 540 62.45 61.96 37.92
N LEU A 541 61.82 60.78 37.79
CA LEU A 541 62.49 59.46 37.90
C LEU A 541 62.82 58.84 36.54
N GLY A 542 62.15 59.25 35.47
CA GLY A 542 62.18 58.52 34.20
C GLY A 542 61.35 57.22 34.24
N PHE A 543 60.99 56.73 33.05
CA PHE A 543 60.00 55.67 32.89
C PHE A 543 60.42 54.31 33.50
N ASN A 544 61.68 53.90 33.31
CA ASN A 544 62.17 52.62 33.82
C ASN A 544 62.17 52.54 35.36
N GLU A 545 62.63 53.60 36.03
CA GLU A 545 62.77 53.61 37.49
C GLU A 545 61.41 53.80 38.18
N PHE A 546 60.52 54.62 37.61
CA PHE A 546 59.13 54.69 38.04
C PHE A 546 58.43 53.32 37.98
N MET A 547 58.61 52.57 36.87
CA MET A 547 58.07 51.22 36.74
C MET A 547 58.75 50.21 37.67
N ALA A 548 60.05 50.36 37.97
CA ALA A 548 60.75 49.50 38.93
C ALA A 548 60.22 49.69 40.37
N VAL A 549 59.97 50.94 40.79
CA VAL A 549 59.39 51.27 42.10
C VAL A 549 57.95 50.74 42.20
N LEU A 550 57.12 50.97 41.19
CA LEU A 550 55.70 50.56 41.21
C LEU A 550 55.52 49.03 41.22
N LYS A 551 56.44 48.29 40.59
CA LYS A 551 56.37 46.83 40.42
C LYS A 551 57.05 46.03 41.54
N SER A 552 57.75 46.71 42.46
CA SER A 552 58.53 46.09 43.54
C SER A 552 57.95 46.44 44.92
N PRO A 553 57.28 45.50 45.63
CA PRO A 553 56.56 45.83 46.87
C PRO A 553 57.47 46.37 47.99
N LEU A 554 58.75 46.01 48.01
CA LEU A 554 59.72 46.50 48.99
C LEU A 554 60.01 48.00 48.84
N TYR A 555 60.12 48.53 47.62
CA TYR A 555 60.35 49.97 47.40
C TYR A 555 59.11 50.80 47.72
N LEU A 556 57.90 50.28 47.44
CA LEU A 556 56.65 50.91 47.87
C LEU A 556 56.53 50.96 49.41
N MET A 557 56.87 49.88 50.12
CA MET A 557 56.88 49.86 51.59
C MET A 557 57.93 50.81 52.17
N ALA A 558 59.15 50.85 51.60
CA ALA A 558 60.18 51.78 52.03
C ALA A 558 59.77 53.26 51.82
N GLY A 559 59.19 53.58 50.66
CA GLY A 559 58.64 54.90 50.36
C GLY A 559 57.51 55.31 51.32
N PHE A 560 56.62 54.38 51.68
CA PHE A 560 55.58 54.61 52.67
C PHE A 560 56.15 54.91 54.07
N VAL A 561 57.14 54.13 54.53
CA VAL A 561 57.82 54.36 55.82
C VAL A 561 58.53 55.72 55.84
N ILE A 562 59.21 56.11 54.76
CA ILE A 562 59.84 57.42 54.63
C ILE A 562 58.80 58.54 54.67
N LEU A 563 57.68 58.39 53.97
CA LEU A 563 56.60 59.40 53.94
C LEU A 563 55.93 59.55 55.31
N VAL A 564 55.71 58.46 56.05
CA VAL A 564 55.22 58.49 57.43
C VAL A 564 56.24 59.15 58.37
N PHE A 565 57.55 58.88 58.21
CA PHE A 565 58.60 59.51 59.00
C PHE A 565 58.69 61.02 58.75
N VAL A 566 58.65 61.46 57.49
CA VAL A 566 58.63 62.88 57.12
C VAL A 566 57.36 63.57 57.63
N ALA A 567 56.19 62.92 57.54
CA ALA A 567 54.95 63.44 58.11
C ALA A 567 55.02 63.57 59.64
N ALA A 568 55.60 62.59 60.34
CA ALA A 568 55.80 62.65 61.78
C ALA A 568 56.76 63.78 62.20
N MET A 569 57.88 63.96 61.48
CA MET A 569 58.79 65.08 61.69
C MET A 569 58.10 66.44 61.43
N TRP A 570 57.31 66.56 60.37
CA TRP A 570 56.54 67.78 60.05
C TRP A 570 55.50 68.10 61.13
N TYR A 571 54.86 67.08 61.71
CA TYR A 571 53.91 67.22 62.81
C TYR A 571 54.62 67.65 64.12
N GLN A 572 55.79 67.08 64.43
CA GLN A 572 56.57 67.44 65.62
C GLN A 572 57.26 68.82 65.50
N LEU A 573 57.71 69.25 64.32
CA LEU A 573 58.25 70.60 64.14
C LEU A 573 57.18 71.69 64.29
N ARG A 574 55.91 71.38 63.98
CA ARG A 574 54.80 72.35 64.03
C ARG A 574 54.36 72.73 65.46
N SER A 575 54.80 72.01 66.49
CA SER A 575 54.39 72.26 67.89
C SER A 575 55.36 73.12 68.72
N SER A 576 56.47 73.64 68.15
CA SER A 576 57.38 74.54 68.88
C SER A 576 57.96 75.66 68.01
N GLY A 577 57.58 76.91 68.31
CA GLY A 577 57.95 78.11 67.53
C GLY A 577 59.36 78.63 67.81
N ILE A 578 60.40 77.91 67.38
CA ILE A 578 61.81 78.15 67.77
C ILE A 578 62.64 78.90 66.68
N PHE A 579 62.01 79.35 65.59
CA PHE A 579 62.69 80.04 64.47
C PHE A 579 62.60 81.58 64.46
N ARG A 580 62.51 82.25 65.62
CA ARG A 580 62.63 83.73 65.70
C ARG A 580 64.07 84.26 65.72
N ASN A 581 65.05 83.44 66.10
CA ASN A 581 66.44 83.86 66.33
C ASN A 581 67.46 83.17 65.38
N GLY A 582 67.11 83.03 64.09
CA GLY A 582 68.03 82.59 63.04
C GLY A 582 68.21 81.07 62.89
N ILE A 583 68.50 80.64 61.66
CA ILE A 583 68.51 79.22 61.26
C ILE A 583 69.66 78.43 61.90
N LEU A 584 70.86 79.02 62.00
CA LEU A 584 72.02 78.35 62.63
C LEU A 584 71.80 78.02 64.11
N ALA A 585 71.15 78.90 64.87
CA ALA A 585 70.84 78.65 66.28
C ALA A 585 69.83 77.49 66.43
N GLY A 586 68.83 77.42 65.56
CA GLY A 586 67.88 76.30 65.51
C GLY A 586 68.56 74.96 65.23
N ILE A 587 69.44 74.90 64.22
CA ILE A 587 70.18 73.67 63.86
C ILE A 587 71.08 73.20 65.02
N LEU A 588 71.80 74.11 65.68
CA LEU A 588 72.66 73.77 66.82
C LEU A 588 71.86 73.25 68.03
N LEU A 589 70.67 73.80 68.27
CA LEU A 589 69.76 73.36 69.34
C LEU A 589 69.10 72.00 69.03
N ILE A 590 68.87 71.69 67.76
CA ILE A 590 68.36 70.39 67.30
C ILE A 590 69.43 69.31 67.48
N ILE A 591 70.65 69.53 66.99
CA ILE A 591 71.75 68.55 67.07
C ILE A 591 72.09 68.21 68.53
N SER A 592 72.15 69.22 69.41
CA SER A 592 72.45 69.03 70.84
C SER A 592 71.34 68.30 71.63
N ARG A 593 70.10 68.26 71.14
CA ARG A 593 69.02 67.43 71.71
C ARG A 593 68.87 66.06 71.06
N PHE A 594 69.40 65.86 69.85
CA PHE A 594 69.27 64.61 69.08
C PHE A 594 70.12 63.46 69.67
N LEU A 595 71.39 63.71 69.99
CA LEU A 595 72.26 62.68 70.60
C LEU A 595 71.72 62.08 71.92
N PRO A 596 71.38 62.88 72.96
CA PRO A 596 70.95 62.32 74.25
C PRO A 596 69.58 61.63 74.21
N THR A 597 68.74 61.94 73.22
CA THR A 597 67.45 61.26 73.02
C THR A 597 67.60 59.95 72.26
N LEU A 598 68.43 59.93 71.21
CA LEU A 598 68.78 58.71 70.47
C LEU A 598 69.47 57.68 71.38
N MET A 599 70.40 58.13 72.24
CA MET A 599 71.14 57.24 73.14
C MET A 599 70.27 56.69 74.28
N ASN A 600 69.31 57.46 74.81
CA ASN A 600 68.30 56.96 75.76
C ASN A 600 67.36 55.92 75.13
N LEU A 601 66.97 56.09 73.86
CA LEU A 601 66.13 55.12 73.15
C LEU A 601 66.87 53.81 72.88
N LEU A 602 68.13 53.88 72.43
CA LEU A 602 68.97 52.69 72.26
C LEU A 602 69.23 51.97 73.58
N MET A 603 69.50 52.69 74.68
CA MET A 603 69.75 52.07 75.98
C MET A 603 68.49 51.40 76.54
N ARG A 604 67.31 52.04 76.46
CA ARG A 604 66.04 51.41 76.84
C ARG A 604 65.65 50.21 75.98
N LEU A 605 65.99 50.20 74.69
CA LEU A 605 65.77 49.04 73.82
C LEU A 605 66.76 47.90 74.09
N ALA A 606 67.94 48.18 74.64
CA ALA A 606 68.88 47.17 75.12
C ALA A 606 68.45 46.59 76.48
N GLU A 607 68.00 47.43 77.42
CA GLU A 607 67.52 47.00 78.74
C GLU A 607 66.23 46.16 78.67
N LEU A 608 65.35 46.43 77.70
CA LEU A 608 64.14 45.62 77.45
C LEU A 608 64.41 44.24 76.83
N ALA A 609 65.68 43.85 76.59
CA ALA A 609 66.02 42.63 75.87
C ALA A 609 66.51 41.46 76.76
N GLN A 610 66.73 41.63 78.08
CA GLN A 610 67.37 40.58 78.92
C GLN A 610 66.78 40.41 80.34
N GLY A 611 65.81 39.48 80.48
CA GLY A 611 65.31 38.87 81.74
C GLY A 611 64.23 39.68 82.49
N ASN A 612 63.20 39.15 83.17
CA ASN A 612 62.65 37.83 83.57
C ASN A 612 61.95 38.09 84.95
N PRO A 613 60.97 37.33 85.48
CA PRO A 613 60.20 36.19 84.93
C PRO A 613 58.64 36.32 85.07
N THR A 614 57.92 35.21 84.88
CA THR A 614 56.46 34.92 84.99
C THR A 614 55.88 34.91 86.44
N PRO A 615 54.54 34.91 86.75
CA PRO A 615 53.45 34.08 86.16
C PRO A 615 51.99 34.66 86.09
N GLU A 616 50.97 33.77 86.10
CA GLU A 616 49.54 33.83 85.69
C GLU A 616 48.51 34.41 86.72
N PRO A 617 47.15 34.28 86.60
CA PRO A 617 46.13 34.62 85.54
C PRO A 617 45.01 35.54 86.17
N PRO A 618 43.64 35.41 86.05
CA PRO A 618 42.68 34.84 85.06
C PRO A 618 41.40 35.71 84.73
N THR A 619 40.47 35.14 83.93
CA THR A 619 38.97 35.33 83.91
C THR A 619 38.26 36.64 83.46
N ALA A 620 37.69 36.60 82.24
CA ALA A 620 36.30 36.97 81.75
C ALA A 620 35.56 38.28 82.18
N PRO A 621 34.58 38.83 81.40
CA PRO A 621 33.85 38.21 80.27
C PRO A 621 33.67 39.00 78.93
N THR A 622 33.43 38.21 77.88
CA THR A 622 32.70 38.37 76.59
C THR A 622 31.74 39.56 76.38
N PHE A 623 31.42 40.06 75.15
CA PHE A 623 31.54 39.54 73.75
C PHE A 623 31.30 40.70 72.70
N LEU A 624 31.10 40.61 71.36
CA LEU A 624 30.96 39.54 70.31
C LEU A 624 31.41 40.12 68.91
N THR A 625 32.04 39.27 68.07
CA THR A 625 31.98 39.05 66.58
C THR A 625 31.36 40.05 65.54
N SER A 626 31.74 40.04 64.24
CA SER A 626 32.87 39.43 63.49
C SER A 626 32.98 39.89 62.00
N GLN A 627 34.09 39.53 61.32
CA GLN A 627 34.33 39.55 59.86
C GLN A 627 34.00 38.16 59.24
N SER A 628 33.70 37.89 57.95
CA SER A 628 34.17 38.31 56.59
C SER A 628 35.31 37.44 55.99
N PHE A 629 35.03 36.73 54.86
CA PHE A 629 35.90 36.21 53.75
C PHE A 629 37.30 35.59 54.04
N ARG A 630 37.86 34.60 53.32
CA ARG A 630 37.89 34.34 51.86
C ARG A 630 38.41 32.90 51.53
N SER A 631 38.52 32.56 50.25
CA SER A 631 38.91 31.26 49.65
C SER A 631 40.34 31.18 49.07
N GLN A 632 40.93 29.96 49.04
CA GLN A 632 41.81 29.31 48.02
C GLN A 632 42.50 28.07 48.66
N THR A 633 43.05 27.00 48.04
CA THR A 633 43.07 26.30 46.72
C THR A 633 44.48 25.71 46.52
N GLN A 634 44.68 24.37 46.40
CA GLN A 634 45.74 23.74 45.54
C GLN A 634 45.81 22.18 45.54
N ASN A 635 45.91 21.62 44.32
CA ASN A 635 46.66 20.46 43.77
C ASN A 635 47.05 19.20 44.61
N LEU A 636 46.70 17.98 44.12
CA LEU A 636 47.60 16.98 43.47
C LEU A 636 46.88 15.65 43.08
N VAL A 637 47.59 14.71 42.40
CA VAL A 637 47.10 13.63 41.49
C VAL A 637 48.21 12.51 41.41
N PRO A 638 48.02 11.20 41.05
CA PRO A 638 46.88 10.41 40.48
C PRO A 638 46.56 9.03 41.18
N ARG A 639 45.75 8.16 40.52
CA ARG A 639 46.05 6.74 40.09
C ARG A 639 45.05 5.60 40.47
N THR A 640 44.63 4.81 39.45
CA THR A 640 44.23 3.36 39.39
C THR A 640 43.15 2.68 40.28
N GLU A 641 42.24 1.98 39.58
CA GLU A 641 41.77 0.57 39.77
C GLU A 641 40.73 0.12 40.84
N SER A 642 40.12 -1.02 40.50
CA SER A 642 39.37 -2.02 41.31
C SER A 642 37.87 -1.83 41.65
N ILE A 643 37.08 -2.68 40.99
CA ILE A 643 35.82 -3.33 41.42
C ILE A 643 36.18 -4.35 42.55
N PRO A 644 35.41 -4.52 43.66
CA PRO A 644 34.27 -5.47 43.64
C PRO A 644 33.06 -5.24 44.59
N ASP A 645 31.95 -5.87 44.18
CA ASP A 645 30.87 -6.57 44.92
C ASP A 645 30.66 -6.32 46.44
N SER A 646 29.44 -6.24 46.99
CA SER A 646 28.40 -7.29 46.89
C SER A 646 27.12 -6.94 47.70
N ALA A 647 25.95 -7.47 47.29
CA ALA A 647 24.76 -7.87 48.10
C ALA A 647 23.59 -8.27 47.17
N VAL A 648 23.20 -9.56 47.04
CA VAL A 648 22.18 -10.26 47.88
C VAL A 648 20.81 -9.57 47.80
N SER A 649 19.67 -10.10 47.34
CA SER A 649 19.13 -11.40 46.84
C SER A 649 17.59 -11.14 46.65
N SER A 650 16.63 -12.01 46.27
CA SER A 650 16.51 -13.45 45.93
C SER A 650 15.15 -13.70 45.21
N VAL A 651 14.89 -14.94 44.72
CA VAL A 651 13.59 -15.50 44.24
C VAL A 651 13.03 -14.86 42.94
N ALA A 652 13.26 -15.41 41.74
CA ALA A 652 12.71 -16.65 41.13
C ALA A 652 11.22 -16.51 40.70
N SER A 653 10.90 -16.51 39.39
CA SER A 653 10.69 -17.66 38.46
C SER A 653 9.18 -17.92 38.25
N SER A 654 8.66 -18.34 37.09
CA SER A 654 9.30 -18.77 35.83
C SER A 654 8.33 -18.56 34.64
N ASP A 655 8.85 -18.66 33.42
CA ASP A 655 8.27 -19.16 32.15
C ASP A 655 6.77 -18.92 31.78
N GLY A 656 6.40 -18.67 30.52
CA GLY A 656 7.18 -18.62 29.27
C GLY A 656 6.30 -18.97 28.06
N ASP A 657 6.73 -18.58 26.85
CA ASP A 657 6.28 -19.12 25.53
C ASP A 657 4.79 -19.00 25.12
N VAL A 658 4.38 -19.06 23.84
CA VAL A 658 4.96 -18.53 22.58
C VAL A 658 3.83 -18.37 21.54
N GLU A 659 4.06 -17.59 20.46
CA GLU A 659 3.31 -17.54 19.19
C GLU A 659 1.76 -17.40 19.11
N CYS A 660 1.35 -16.22 18.62
CA CYS A 660 0.61 -16.04 17.34
C CYS A 660 -0.62 -16.93 17.00
N THR A 661 -1.83 -16.35 17.03
CA THR A 661 -2.76 -16.40 15.87
C THR A 661 -3.90 -15.37 15.94
N SER A 662 -4.42 -14.99 14.77
CA SER A 662 -5.77 -14.41 14.54
C SER A 662 -6.69 -15.52 13.96
N PRO A 663 -8.03 -15.40 13.75
CA PRO A 663 -8.81 -14.18 13.45
C PRO A 663 -10.30 -14.17 13.92
N MET A 664 -11.11 -13.31 13.26
CA MET A 664 -12.58 -13.35 13.02
C MET A 664 -13.56 -12.57 13.93
N LEU A 665 -14.39 -11.77 13.23
CA LEU A 665 -15.84 -11.47 13.38
C LEU A 665 -16.44 -11.41 14.81
N THR A 666 -17.23 -10.39 15.15
CA THR A 666 -18.43 -10.00 14.38
C THR A 666 -18.88 -8.57 14.69
N ARG A 667 -19.27 -7.80 13.66
CA ARG A 667 -20.04 -6.54 13.82
C ARG A 667 -21.43 -6.72 13.22
N ARG A 668 -22.47 -6.78 14.05
CA ARG A 668 -23.87 -6.91 13.62
C ARG A 668 -24.61 -5.62 13.94
N HIS A 669 -25.12 -4.93 12.91
CA HIS A 669 -26.11 -3.86 13.09
C HIS A 669 -27.32 -4.16 12.22
N THR A 670 -28.50 -3.95 12.78
CA THR A 670 -29.79 -4.23 12.16
C THR A 670 -30.25 -3.08 11.28
N PHE A 671 -30.98 -3.41 10.21
CA PHE A 671 -32.18 -2.66 9.81
C PHE A 671 -33.25 -3.66 9.31
N ARG A 672 -34.47 -3.17 9.07
CA ARG A 672 -35.73 -3.94 9.06
C ARG A 672 -36.63 -3.44 7.90
N VAL A 673 -37.74 -4.14 7.67
CA VAL A 673 -38.80 -3.91 6.66
C VAL A 673 -38.44 -4.53 5.30
N GLY A 674 -39.34 -5.26 4.62
CA GLY A 674 -40.73 -5.59 4.97
C GLY A 674 -41.25 -6.84 4.26
N GLU A 675 -42.46 -7.25 4.64
CA GLU A 675 -43.23 -8.34 4.02
C GLU A 675 -43.92 -7.88 2.73
N GLU A 676 -44.10 -8.77 1.75
CA GLU A 676 -45.36 -8.89 0.98
C GLU A 676 -45.45 -10.27 0.30
N ASP A 677 -46.67 -10.67 -0.04
CA ASP A 677 -47.07 -12.05 -0.38
C ASP A 677 -46.62 -12.55 -1.77
N LEU A 678 -46.61 -13.89 -1.98
CA LEU A 678 -47.63 -14.58 -2.80
C LEU A 678 -47.33 -16.08 -3.04
N THR A 679 -48.37 -16.91 -2.82
CA THR A 679 -48.66 -18.26 -3.39
C THR A 679 -47.53 -19.27 -3.60
#